data_AF-A0AAD4IHF5-F1
#
_entry.id   AF-A0AAD4IHF5-F1
#
_cell.length_a   1.000
_cell.length_b   1.000
_cell.length_c   1.000
_cell.angle_alpha   90.00
_cell.angle_beta   90.00
_cell.angle_gamma   90.00
#
_symmetry.space_group_name_H-M   'P 1'
#
loop_
_entity.id
_entity.type
_entity.pdbx_description
1 polymer ?
#
loop_
_entity_poly.entity_id
_entity_poly.type
_entity_poly.pdbx_seq_one_letter_code
_entity_poly.pdbx_strand_id
1 'polypeptide(L)'
;MSYDRYLMNLFSLHDLDGLSPDMPDSTSSRECSPVAFDAPVRPKPDIAATQNSMLLKLPDDIFKCVLDYLDRDAAWSLKRLCKGMATSVTVNQLLYRYPIQLNDVRDIRLGDWKYRSLGSTRWTSFKESINHGNRRHVHKLAMSHWASIDDFKWIQENLPCLTSLDISAIKDFVWTPEETWTWKMMAEACSELFARLEELEVANWADYTAHSRIEYSYSYQDYRFKQSFRISRRRDGGSVANAIFPICKKLKTLAIRERYSGFHTWNEWEVHQRVCCLVDGVQKYCPETMTKLRLHDYAPYRSLFSTNATAWSRIKDVEIGLYSWMEDRRDRDVIGPIPYRITQGHHHRDEEEAFDDKSFDACGRDHMVLGNHVVQGVGASFEDLLQSLQTISKKYPNINIKPIRNLQNIVLHPFHLVNVMQRRHHFGQATQQNNDQAHSDPSSKPEVQEALRWLADKCDWKPILAWESMMCDVFPANLEPNRTFLPKQDVLSRIKTMVATLRSLNIPIRVSIGDRTNMCPSSGLDGSLYFGDYKTFIGENENKREVLLPTQAVFSLTPIASMVDELTIQYPADVPGVSGWLRTAKRPTLAEIALMQREMVGWRRFWARYASQFKNIKKLTANVPNDIYEDWGRTELTNLLDDERWQMLEVEDKHDQSILGTCFPFSSSGSSSVLRHSLTRRRTRTRFVQRVFFRLDNDPLEIECLPPGLTEKQREEREITEAEIADKEAPQHRFWPKRDESMEERGQKRKRDDAKNGNGKERMEKRTRTDHENYERFQQPMQL
;
A
#
# COMPACT_ATOMS: atom_id res chain seq x y z
N MET A 1 13.16 -67.81 -3.19
CA MET A 1 13.45 -67.83 -4.63
C MET A 1 13.90 -66.44 -5.03
N SER A 2 15.13 -66.36 -5.53
CA SER A 2 15.90 -65.16 -5.84
C SER A 2 15.48 -64.56 -7.18
N TYR A 3 15.32 -63.24 -7.24
CA TYR A 3 15.59 -62.45 -8.45
C TYR A 3 16.15 -61.09 -8.04
N ASP A 4 17.46 -61.11 -7.78
CA ASP A 4 18.35 -59.95 -7.79
C ASP A 4 19.01 -59.86 -9.18
N ARG A 5 19.42 -58.64 -9.56
CA ARG A 5 20.17 -58.25 -10.78
C ARG A 5 19.38 -58.18 -12.09
N TYR A 6 19.02 -56.97 -12.49
CA TYR A 6 19.43 -56.32 -13.75
C TYR A 6 18.90 -54.88 -13.75
N LEU A 7 19.79 -53.91 -13.53
CA LEU A 7 19.88 -52.62 -14.24
C LEU A 7 20.85 -51.70 -13.47
N MET A 8 22.13 -51.84 -13.82
CA MET A 8 23.15 -50.84 -13.57
C MET A 8 22.94 -49.62 -14.47
N ASN A 9 23.34 -48.46 -13.95
CA ASN A 9 23.91 -47.31 -14.66
C ASN A 9 23.20 -46.86 -15.94
N LEU A 10 22.36 -45.83 -15.81
CA LEU A 10 22.02 -44.97 -16.94
C LEU A 10 21.60 -43.55 -16.54
N PHE A 11 22.29 -42.90 -15.57
CA PHE A 11 22.21 -41.43 -15.42
C PHE A 11 23.55 -40.87 -14.91
N SER A 12 24.52 -40.79 -15.81
CA SER A 12 25.51 -39.71 -15.83
C SER A 12 25.13 -38.79 -16.97
N LEU A 13 24.59 -37.62 -16.64
CA LEU A 13 24.50 -36.47 -17.52
C LEU A 13 24.93 -35.26 -16.68
N HIS A 14 26.26 -35.11 -16.60
CA HIS A 14 26.88 -33.79 -16.55
C HIS A 14 26.58 -33.07 -17.88
N ASP A 15 26.45 -31.75 -17.79
CA ASP A 15 26.42 -30.77 -18.88
C ASP A 15 25.20 -30.79 -19.79
N LEU A 16 24.23 -29.93 -19.44
CA LEU A 16 23.43 -29.15 -20.39
C LEU A 16 22.85 -27.94 -19.66
N ASP A 17 23.64 -26.87 -19.60
CA ASP A 17 23.20 -25.51 -19.27
C ASP A 17 22.15 -25.05 -20.28
N GLY A 18 20.87 -25.15 -19.90
CA GLY A 18 19.74 -24.56 -20.60
C GLY A 18 19.44 -23.18 -20.06
N LEU A 19 20.01 -22.15 -20.71
CA LEU A 19 19.71 -20.74 -20.49
C LEU A 19 18.19 -20.48 -20.62
N SER A 20 17.54 -20.22 -19.50
CA SER A 20 16.21 -19.59 -19.44
C SER A 20 16.38 -18.14 -18.97
N PRO A 21 15.63 -17.17 -19.50
CA PRO A 21 15.82 -15.76 -19.16
C PRO A 21 15.27 -15.50 -17.76
N ASP A 22 16.17 -15.50 -16.77
CA ASP A 22 15.87 -15.05 -15.41
C ASP A 22 15.50 -13.57 -15.42
N MET A 23 14.24 -13.28 -15.09
CA MET A 23 13.84 -11.96 -14.59
C MET A 23 14.48 -11.78 -13.21
N PRO A 24 15.26 -10.72 -12.97
CA PRO A 24 15.78 -10.45 -11.63
C PRO A 24 14.62 -10.00 -10.75
N ASP A 25 14.04 -10.93 -10.00
CA ASP A 25 13.24 -10.59 -8.84
C ASP A 25 14.11 -9.75 -7.90
N SER A 26 13.70 -8.51 -7.70
CA SER A 26 14.27 -7.58 -6.73
C SER A 26 14.44 -8.28 -5.39
N THR A 27 15.69 -8.61 -5.03
CA THR A 27 16.04 -9.17 -3.73
C THR A 27 15.70 -8.17 -2.64
N SER A 28 14.53 -8.38 -2.05
CA SER A 28 14.06 -7.65 -0.90
C SER A 28 15.02 -7.88 0.28
N SER A 29 15.13 -6.90 1.18
CA SER A 29 15.76 -6.99 2.52
C SER A 29 15.23 -8.13 3.44
N ARG A 30 14.38 -9.02 2.91
CA ARG A 30 13.59 -10.09 3.55
C ARG A 30 14.40 -11.35 3.89
N GLU A 31 15.65 -11.48 3.44
CA GLU A 31 16.49 -12.68 3.69
C GLU A 31 17.10 -12.74 5.11
N CYS A 32 16.95 -11.71 5.93
CA CYS A 32 17.74 -11.55 7.15
C CYS A 32 17.02 -12.03 8.42
N SER A 33 16.93 -13.35 8.62
CA SER A 33 16.78 -13.91 9.98
C SER A 33 18.14 -14.04 10.67
N PRO A 34 18.21 -14.10 12.02
CA PRO A 34 19.46 -14.38 12.71
C PRO A 34 20.02 -15.73 12.26
N VAL A 35 21.26 -15.73 11.75
CA VAL A 35 21.96 -16.92 11.27
C VAL A 35 22.93 -17.40 12.36
N ALA A 36 23.16 -18.72 12.43
CA ALA A 36 24.06 -19.33 13.42
C ALA A 36 25.53 -18.86 13.32
N PHE A 37 25.92 -18.23 12.20
CA PHE A 37 27.27 -17.72 11.96
C PHE A 37 27.35 -16.19 12.00
N ASP A 38 27.07 -15.60 13.15
CA ASP A 38 27.75 -14.37 13.57
C ASP A 38 28.72 -14.74 14.70
N ALA A 39 29.81 -15.42 14.35
CA ALA A 39 30.99 -15.37 15.20
C ALA A 39 31.31 -13.88 15.39
N PRO A 40 31.51 -13.38 16.63
CA PRO A 40 31.87 -11.99 16.82
C PRO A 40 33.13 -11.75 16.00
N VAL A 41 33.03 -10.99 14.91
CA VAL A 41 34.19 -10.50 14.20
C VAL A 41 34.96 -9.71 15.24
N ARG A 42 36.00 -10.30 15.82
CA ARG A 42 36.88 -9.63 16.77
C ARG A 42 37.39 -8.39 16.05
N PRO A 43 37.00 -7.17 16.46
CA PRO A 43 37.50 -5.99 15.80
C PRO A 43 39.01 -5.98 16.02
N LYS A 44 39.79 -5.86 14.95
CA LYS A 44 41.16 -5.37 15.11
C LYS A 44 41.08 -4.03 15.84
N PRO A 45 41.91 -3.78 16.87
CA PRO A 45 41.81 -2.59 17.68
C PRO A 45 42.41 -1.41 16.91
N ASP A 46 41.66 -0.87 15.96
CA ASP A 46 41.95 0.44 15.39
C ASP A 46 41.15 1.49 16.17
N ILE A 47 41.91 2.24 16.96
CA ILE A 47 41.68 3.56 17.55
C ILE A 47 40.20 3.94 17.65
N ALA A 48 39.69 3.89 18.89
CA ALA A 48 38.38 4.37 19.29
C ALA A 48 38.19 5.84 18.88
N ALA A 49 37.67 6.06 17.66
CA ALA A 49 36.98 7.29 17.35
C ALA A 49 35.76 7.34 18.27
N THR A 50 35.79 8.24 19.24
CA THR A 50 34.68 8.59 20.14
C THR A 50 33.40 8.78 19.33
N GLN A 51 32.61 7.71 19.22
CA GLN A 51 31.28 7.75 18.62
C GLN A 51 30.38 8.55 19.55
N ASN A 52 30.27 9.86 19.28
CA ASN A 52 29.43 10.81 20.00
C ASN A 52 27.94 10.67 19.64
N SER A 53 27.45 9.44 19.45
CA SER A 53 26.03 9.21 19.21
C SER A 53 25.26 9.39 20.51
N MET A 54 24.30 10.32 20.54
CA MET A 54 23.39 10.49 21.67
C MET A 54 22.57 9.22 21.92
N LEU A 55 22.29 8.43 20.88
CA LEU A 55 21.58 7.14 20.98
C LEU A 55 22.33 6.13 21.87
N LEU A 56 23.67 6.09 21.78
CA LEU A 56 24.52 5.21 22.59
C LEU A 56 24.70 5.71 24.04
N LYS A 57 24.24 6.93 24.34
CA LYS A 57 24.29 7.54 25.68
C LYS A 57 22.93 7.49 26.39
N LEU A 58 21.88 6.99 25.72
CA LEU A 58 20.58 6.83 26.35
C LEU A 58 20.65 5.75 27.45
N PRO A 59 20.08 6.01 28.64
CA PRO A 59 19.79 4.97 29.61
C PRO A 59 19.02 3.80 28.99
N ASP A 60 19.29 2.57 29.42
CA ASP A 60 18.72 1.35 28.84
C ASP A 60 17.19 1.28 28.90
N ASP A 61 16.57 1.91 29.89
CA ASP A 61 15.12 2.03 30.04
C ASP A 61 14.52 2.97 28.98
N ILE A 62 15.12 4.13 28.76
CA ILE A 62 14.71 5.05 27.69
C ILE A 62 14.95 4.41 26.32
N PHE A 63 16.08 3.71 26.15
CA PHE A 63 16.40 3.03 24.92
C PHE A 63 15.41 1.89 24.64
N LYS A 64 14.95 1.15 25.66
CA LYS A 64 13.85 0.18 25.53
C LYS A 64 12.56 0.82 25.03
N CYS A 65 12.18 1.99 25.57
CA CYS A 65 11.01 2.71 25.09
C CYS A 65 11.13 3.07 23.60
N VAL A 66 12.32 3.43 23.11
CA VAL A 66 12.56 3.67 21.67
C VAL A 66 12.47 2.36 20.88
N LEU A 67 13.08 1.28 21.39
CA LEU A 67 13.08 -0.03 20.75
C LEU A 67 11.68 -0.65 20.64
N ASP A 68 10.75 -0.32 21.55
CA ASP A 68 9.35 -0.77 21.47
C ASP A 68 8.63 -0.26 20.20
N TYR A 69 9.15 0.77 19.54
CA TYR A 69 8.65 1.28 18.25
C TYR A 69 9.39 0.71 17.04
N LEU A 70 10.46 -0.07 17.24
CA LEU A 70 11.22 -0.66 16.14
C LEU A 70 10.76 -2.08 15.86
N ASP A 71 10.73 -2.43 14.57
CA ASP A 71 10.50 -3.80 14.15
C ASP A 71 11.81 -4.61 14.11
N ARG A 72 11.69 -5.89 13.77
CA ARG A 72 12.82 -6.82 13.63
C ARG A 72 13.86 -6.30 12.63
N ASP A 73 13.41 -5.73 11.51
CA ASP A 73 14.29 -5.35 10.40
C ASP A 73 15.09 -4.08 10.76
N ALA A 74 14.48 -3.16 11.49
CA ALA A 74 15.14 -2.03 12.13
C ALA A 74 16.13 -2.49 13.22
N ALA A 75 15.75 -3.46 14.07
CA ALA A 75 16.64 -4.05 15.06
C ALA A 75 17.87 -4.71 14.41
N TRP A 76 17.67 -5.44 13.31
CA TRP A 76 18.74 -6.03 12.53
C TRP A 76 19.64 -4.97 11.90
N SER A 77 19.05 -3.90 11.36
CA SER A 77 19.79 -2.76 10.82
C SER A 77 20.65 -2.08 11.88
N LEU A 78 20.12 -1.88 13.09
CA LEU A 78 20.90 -1.38 14.23
C LEU A 78 22.06 -2.30 14.58
N LYS A 79 21.82 -3.61 14.64
CA LYS A 79 22.84 -4.62 14.95
C LYS A 79 23.98 -4.61 13.92
N ARG A 80 23.64 -4.48 12.62
CA ARG A 80 24.60 -4.53 11.52
C ARG A 80 25.36 -3.21 11.32
N LEU A 81 24.68 -2.07 11.46
CA LEU A 81 25.22 -0.76 11.08
C LEU A 81 25.86 -0.02 12.27
N CYS A 82 25.43 -0.28 13.50
CA CYS A 82 25.93 0.41 14.69
C CYS A 82 26.87 -0.49 15.50
N LYS A 83 28.19 -0.25 15.39
CA LYS A 83 29.23 -1.02 16.10
C LYS A 83 28.97 -1.19 17.61
N GLY A 84 28.42 -0.17 18.28
CA GLY A 84 28.07 -0.23 19.70
C GLY A 84 26.79 -1.01 20.02
N MET A 85 25.91 -1.22 19.05
CA MET A 85 24.63 -1.93 19.23
C MET A 85 24.71 -3.41 18.85
N ALA A 86 25.77 -3.84 18.17
CA ALA A 86 25.97 -5.23 17.77
C ALA A 86 25.94 -6.23 18.96
N THR A 87 26.43 -5.77 20.12
CA THR A 87 26.47 -6.55 21.37
C THR A 87 25.35 -6.19 22.35
N SER A 88 24.41 -5.33 21.98
CA SER A 88 23.34 -4.90 22.87
C SER A 88 22.39 -6.06 23.17
N VAL A 89 22.17 -6.33 24.46
CA VAL A 89 21.22 -7.35 24.92
C VAL A 89 19.80 -6.98 24.50
N THR A 90 19.43 -5.70 24.62
CA THR A 90 18.09 -5.20 24.28
C THR A 90 17.79 -5.31 22.79
N VAL A 91 18.77 -5.01 21.93
CA VAL A 91 18.62 -5.20 20.46
C VAL A 91 18.49 -6.68 20.12
N ASN A 92 19.27 -7.56 20.76
CA ASN A 92 19.13 -9.01 20.58
C ASN A 92 17.76 -9.52 21.07
N GLN A 93 17.25 -9.02 22.20
CA GLN A 93 15.91 -9.36 22.68
C GLN A 93 14.85 -9.00 21.65
N LEU A 94 14.92 -7.79 21.07
CA LEU A 94 13.99 -7.36 20.03
C LEU A 94 14.10 -8.22 18.77
N LEU A 95 15.32 -8.51 18.30
CA LEU A 95 15.57 -9.34 17.12
C LEU A 95 14.96 -10.74 17.24
N TYR A 96 15.10 -11.36 18.42
CA TYR A 96 14.59 -12.71 18.67
C TYR A 96 13.13 -12.74 19.15
N ARG A 97 12.48 -11.60 19.43
CA ARG A 97 11.09 -11.55 19.93
C ARG A 97 10.10 -12.19 18.96
N TYR A 98 10.25 -11.90 17.67
CA TYR A 98 9.45 -12.45 16.57
C TYR A 98 10.34 -12.70 15.33
N PRO A 99 11.18 -13.76 15.35
CA PRO A 99 12.31 -13.91 14.43
C PRO A 99 11.90 -14.37 13.03
N ILE A 100 10.84 -15.17 12.92
CA ILE A 100 10.20 -15.58 11.67
C ILE A 100 8.75 -15.10 11.74
N GLN A 101 8.38 -14.21 10.81
CA GLN A 101 7.07 -13.54 10.75
C GLN A 101 6.22 -14.10 9.62
N LEU A 102 4.93 -13.78 9.62
CA LEU A 102 4.00 -14.25 8.58
C LEU A 102 4.50 -13.97 7.16
N ASN A 103 4.99 -12.76 6.89
CA ASN A 103 5.47 -12.38 5.56
C ASN A 103 6.68 -13.21 5.10
N ASP A 104 7.38 -13.87 6.03
CA ASP A 104 8.49 -14.76 5.73
C ASP A 104 8.03 -16.16 5.33
N VAL A 105 6.83 -16.59 5.71
CA VAL A 105 6.36 -17.99 5.54
C VAL A 105 5.10 -18.12 4.71
N ARG A 106 4.37 -17.02 4.54
CA ARG A 106 3.14 -16.94 3.78
C ARG A 106 3.42 -17.13 2.30
N ASP A 107 2.58 -17.96 1.65
CA ASP A 107 2.59 -18.21 0.21
C ASP A 107 3.94 -18.73 -0.34
N ILE A 108 4.82 -19.27 0.54
CA ILE A 108 6.06 -19.97 0.15
C ILE A 108 5.72 -21.22 -0.67
N ARG A 109 6.30 -21.37 -1.87
CA ARG A 109 6.13 -22.57 -2.70
C ARG A 109 6.99 -23.73 -2.18
N LEU A 110 6.67 -24.96 -2.58
CA LEU A 110 7.47 -26.13 -2.20
C LEU A 110 8.93 -26.01 -2.65
N GLY A 111 9.16 -25.51 -3.87
CA GLY A 111 10.50 -25.26 -4.39
C GLY A 111 11.24 -24.21 -3.58
N ASP A 112 10.55 -23.17 -3.11
CA ASP A 112 11.13 -22.13 -2.25
C ASP A 112 11.47 -22.69 -0.87
N TRP A 113 10.59 -23.53 -0.30
CA TRP A 113 10.86 -24.22 0.94
C TRP A 113 12.08 -25.14 0.85
N LYS A 114 12.20 -25.93 -0.21
CA LYS A 114 13.28 -26.92 -0.34
C LYS A 114 14.62 -26.33 -0.78
N TYR A 115 14.58 -25.41 -1.74
CA TYR A 115 15.78 -25.04 -2.50
C TYR A 115 16.19 -23.58 -2.33
N ARG A 116 15.33 -22.71 -1.77
CA ARG A 116 15.68 -21.31 -1.55
C ARG A 116 16.13 -21.07 -0.11
N SER A 117 16.96 -20.03 0.04
CA SER A 117 17.45 -19.55 1.34
C SER A 117 16.30 -19.24 2.30
N LEU A 118 15.19 -18.69 1.80
CA LEU A 118 14.02 -18.27 2.56
C LEU A 118 13.20 -19.42 3.19
N GLY A 119 13.41 -20.66 2.75
CA GLY A 119 12.66 -21.83 3.15
C GLY A 119 13.24 -22.61 4.36
N SER A 120 13.40 -23.92 4.16
CA SER A 120 13.97 -24.87 5.13
C SER A 120 15.39 -24.50 5.57
N THR A 121 16.19 -23.88 4.68
CA THR A 121 17.53 -23.38 5.01
C THR A 121 17.46 -22.31 6.09
N ARG A 122 16.56 -21.33 5.96
CA ARG A 122 16.31 -20.29 6.96
C ARG A 122 15.77 -20.88 8.26
N TRP A 123 14.83 -21.81 8.17
CA TRP A 123 14.30 -22.51 9.34
C TRP A 123 15.41 -23.25 10.11
N THR A 124 16.27 -23.98 9.40
CA THR A 124 17.41 -24.69 10.00
C THR A 124 18.42 -23.73 10.60
N SER A 125 18.76 -22.65 9.89
CA SER A 125 19.65 -21.59 10.39
C SER A 125 19.10 -20.95 11.67
N PHE A 126 17.79 -20.75 11.76
CA PHE A 126 17.15 -20.29 12.98
C PHE A 126 17.29 -21.30 14.11
N LYS A 127 16.99 -22.59 13.87
CA LYS A 127 17.17 -23.67 14.86
C LYS A 127 18.60 -23.70 15.41
N GLU A 128 19.60 -23.61 14.53
CA GLU A 128 21.02 -23.58 14.89
C GLU A 128 21.41 -22.32 15.67
N SER A 129 20.76 -21.18 15.39
CA SER A 129 21.04 -19.93 16.11
C SER A 129 20.53 -19.93 17.56
N ILE A 130 19.60 -20.83 17.90
CA ILE A 130 18.98 -20.88 19.23
C ILE A 130 19.88 -21.60 20.23
N ASN A 131 20.11 -20.95 21.37
CA ASN A 131 20.96 -21.43 22.46
C ASN A 131 20.39 -21.01 23.83
N HIS A 132 21.08 -21.38 24.91
CA HIS A 132 20.63 -21.06 26.28
C HIS A 132 20.46 -19.56 26.55
N GLY A 133 21.21 -18.69 25.86
CA GLY A 133 21.19 -17.24 26.04
C GLY A 133 20.00 -16.56 25.37
N ASN A 134 19.54 -17.04 24.21
CA ASN A 134 18.50 -16.35 23.42
C ASN A 134 17.15 -17.08 23.35
N ARG A 135 17.07 -18.37 23.67
CA ARG A 135 15.82 -19.16 23.54
C ARG A 135 14.63 -18.63 24.34
N ARG A 136 14.89 -17.87 25.41
CA ARG A 136 13.88 -17.22 26.25
C ARG A 136 13.36 -15.90 25.68
N HIS A 137 14.01 -15.37 24.65
CA HIS A 137 13.59 -14.11 24.01
C HIS A 137 12.55 -14.35 22.92
N VAL A 138 12.39 -15.59 22.44
CA VAL A 138 11.39 -15.93 21.42
C VAL A 138 10.01 -16.03 22.05
N HIS A 139 9.14 -15.07 21.74
CA HIS A 139 7.78 -14.99 22.27
C HIS A 139 6.72 -15.26 21.20
N LYS A 140 7.02 -14.95 19.93
CA LYS A 140 6.13 -15.19 18.79
C LYS A 140 6.89 -15.85 17.64
N LEU A 141 6.22 -16.73 16.90
CA LEU A 141 6.81 -17.42 15.74
C LEU A 141 5.73 -17.73 14.69
N ALA A 142 6.04 -17.54 13.42
CA ALA A 142 5.19 -17.94 12.30
C ALA A 142 5.72 -19.20 11.63
N MET A 143 4.81 -20.11 11.24
CA MET A 143 5.15 -21.40 10.66
C MET A 143 4.62 -21.53 9.22
N SER A 144 5.45 -22.09 8.36
CA SER A 144 5.10 -22.38 6.97
C SER A 144 4.17 -23.59 6.85
N HIS A 145 3.41 -23.63 5.76
CA HIS A 145 2.61 -24.80 5.35
C HIS A 145 3.44 -26.09 5.30
N TRP A 146 4.72 -25.98 4.96
CA TRP A 146 5.64 -27.09 4.74
C TRP A 146 6.35 -27.59 6.02
N ALA A 147 6.04 -27.02 7.18
CA ALA A 147 6.62 -27.48 8.44
C ALA A 147 6.14 -28.89 8.80
N SER A 148 7.05 -29.71 9.31
CA SER A 148 6.78 -31.06 9.80
C SER A 148 6.28 -31.05 11.25
N ILE A 149 5.69 -32.16 11.73
CA ILE A 149 5.37 -32.32 13.17
C ILE A 149 6.64 -32.17 14.02
N ASP A 150 7.78 -32.68 13.54
CA ASP A 150 9.03 -32.63 14.31
C ASP A 150 9.55 -31.20 14.48
N ASP A 151 9.25 -30.30 13.55
CA ASP A 151 9.53 -28.88 13.72
C ASP A 151 8.72 -28.27 14.87
N PHE A 152 7.45 -28.68 15.06
CA PHE A 152 6.64 -28.27 16.20
C PHE A 152 7.10 -28.89 17.53
N LYS A 153 7.54 -30.16 17.53
CA LYS A 153 8.16 -30.77 18.72
C LYS A 153 9.42 -30.03 19.12
N TRP A 154 10.26 -29.67 18.15
CA TRP A 154 11.45 -28.87 18.39
C TRP A 154 11.12 -27.52 19.04
N ILE A 155 10.06 -26.84 18.57
CA ILE A 155 9.55 -25.59 19.18
C ILE A 155 9.10 -25.83 20.63
N GLN A 156 8.36 -26.90 20.88
CA GLN A 156 7.88 -27.26 22.21
C GLN A 156 9.04 -27.37 23.20
N GLU A 157 10.10 -28.08 22.80
CA GLU A 157 11.27 -28.39 23.64
C GLU A 157 12.24 -27.21 23.80
N ASN A 158 12.45 -26.42 22.73
CA ASN A 158 13.55 -25.45 22.70
C ASN A 158 13.12 -24.01 22.97
N LEU A 159 11.84 -23.65 22.79
CA LEU A 159 11.34 -22.28 22.92
C LEU A 159 10.34 -22.13 24.09
N PRO A 160 10.80 -22.22 25.35
CA PRO A 160 9.93 -22.32 26.52
C PRO A 160 9.10 -21.06 26.80
N CYS A 161 9.53 -19.90 26.29
CA CYS A 161 8.85 -18.62 26.47
C CYS A 161 7.93 -18.26 25.29
N LEU A 162 7.79 -19.15 24.31
CA LEU A 162 6.88 -18.94 23.18
C LEU A 162 5.43 -19.03 23.66
N THR A 163 4.74 -17.89 23.67
CA THR A 163 3.33 -17.76 24.04
C THR A 163 2.44 -17.39 22.86
N SER A 164 3.01 -17.03 21.70
CA SER A 164 2.26 -16.70 20.49
C SER A 164 2.74 -17.54 19.30
N LEU A 165 1.80 -18.13 18.58
CA LEU A 165 2.10 -18.92 17.38
C LEU A 165 1.19 -18.47 16.22
N ASP A 166 1.79 -18.20 15.06
CA ASP A 166 1.08 -17.89 13.82
C ASP A 166 1.18 -19.09 12.87
N ILE A 167 0.07 -19.81 12.73
CA ILE A 167 -0.09 -20.94 11.82
C ILE A 167 -1.02 -20.58 10.66
N SER A 168 -1.26 -19.30 10.40
CA SER A 168 -2.21 -18.86 9.36
C SER A 168 -1.75 -19.16 7.92
N ALA A 169 -0.46 -19.44 7.72
CA ALA A 169 0.04 -19.96 6.45
C ALA A 169 -0.26 -21.46 6.26
N ILE A 170 -0.58 -22.18 7.33
CA ILE A 170 -0.95 -23.60 7.29
C ILE A 170 -2.46 -23.70 7.00
N LYS A 171 -2.80 -24.34 5.89
CA LYS A 171 -4.18 -24.52 5.44
C LYS A 171 -4.64 -25.96 5.68
N ASP A 172 -5.95 -26.15 5.66
CA ASP A 172 -6.59 -27.44 5.88
C ASP A 172 -6.43 -28.41 4.70
N PHE A 173 -6.05 -27.90 3.52
CA PHE A 173 -5.74 -28.70 2.34
C PHE A 173 -4.23 -28.87 2.14
N VAL A 174 -3.81 -30.08 1.78
CA VAL A 174 -2.41 -30.44 1.52
C VAL A 174 -2.25 -30.91 0.08
N TRP A 175 -1.14 -30.50 -0.55
CA TRP A 175 -0.73 -30.91 -1.89
C TRP A 175 0.25 -32.08 -1.78
N THR A 176 -0.22 -33.30 -2.06
CA THR A 176 0.59 -34.53 -2.10
C THR A 176 1.62 -34.48 -3.25
N PRO A 177 2.82 -35.08 -3.10
CA PRO A 177 3.06 -36.37 -2.43
C PRO A 177 3.70 -36.37 -1.04
N GLU A 178 4.04 -35.22 -0.44
CA GLU A 178 4.80 -35.20 0.83
C GLU A 178 3.92 -35.19 2.11
N GLU A 179 4.58 -35.53 3.22
CA GLU A 179 4.04 -36.03 4.49
C GLU A 179 2.74 -35.36 4.96
N THR A 180 1.65 -36.14 4.91
CA THR A 180 0.30 -35.69 5.29
C THR A 180 0.06 -35.92 6.78
N TRP A 181 0.46 -34.98 7.63
CA TRP A 181 -0.01 -34.97 9.03
C TRP A 181 -1.38 -34.29 9.15
N THR A 182 -2.16 -34.64 10.17
CA THR A 182 -3.47 -34.02 10.44
C THR A 182 -3.41 -33.07 11.63
N TRP A 183 -4.40 -32.18 11.75
CA TRP A 183 -4.51 -31.30 12.92
C TRP A 183 -4.57 -32.10 14.22
N LYS A 184 -5.21 -33.28 14.21
CA LYS A 184 -5.26 -34.21 15.34
C LYS A 184 -3.88 -34.78 15.67
N MET A 185 -3.14 -35.28 14.67
CA MET A 185 -1.77 -35.77 14.89
C MET A 185 -0.87 -34.68 15.47
N MET A 186 -1.00 -33.44 15.00
CA MET A 186 -0.22 -32.32 15.53
C MET A 186 -0.65 -31.93 16.96
N ALA A 187 -1.96 -31.93 17.23
CA ALA A 187 -2.52 -31.69 18.57
C ALA A 187 -2.00 -32.70 19.59
N GLU A 188 -1.98 -33.98 19.22
CA GLU A 188 -1.50 -35.07 20.07
C GLU A 188 0.02 -35.00 20.29
N ALA A 189 0.78 -34.76 19.22
CA ALA A 189 2.24 -34.70 19.28
C ALA A 189 2.78 -33.48 20.04
N CYS A 190 2.07 -32.34 19.99
CA CYS A 190 2.55 -31.05 20.51
C CYS A 190 1.56 -30.42 21.52
N SER A 191 0.91 -31.24 22.34
CA SER A 191 -0.14 -30.80 23.25
C SER A 191 0.33 -29.73 24.26
N GLU A 192 1.56 -29.84 24.77
CA GLU A 192 2.12 -28.87 25.72
C GLU A 192 2.40 -27.51 25.07
N LEU A 193 2.84 -27.51 23.81
CA LEU A 193 3.05 -26.30 23.03
C LEU A 193 1.75 -25.51 22.90
N PHE A 194 0.66 -26.13 22.46
CA PHE A 194 -0.62 -25.43 22.30
C PHE A 194 -1.23 -25.06 23.65
N ALA A 195 -1.07 -25.91 24.68
CA ALA A 195 -1.60 -25.63 26.02
C ALA A 195 -0.99 -24.38 26.68
N ARG A 196 0.24 -23.99 26.33
CA ARG A 196 0.90 -22.80 26.87
C ARG A 196 0.64 -21.50 26.08
N LEU A 197 0.06 -21.57 24.89
CA LEU A 197 -0.16 -20.38 24.07
C LEU A 197 -1.17 -19.43 24.71
N GLU A 198 -0.83 -18.14 24.70
CA GLU A 198 -1.74 -17.04 25.05
C GLU A 198 -2.34 -16.38 23.80
N GLU A 199 -1.67 -16.50 22.64
CA GLU A 199 -2.13 -15.97 21.36
C GLU A 199 -1.93 -17.01 20.24
N LEU A 200 -2.97 -17.25 19.44
CA LEU A 200 -2.91 -18.15 18.28
C LEU A 200 -3.49 -17.43 17.06
N GLU A 201 -2.72 -17.40 15.97
CA GLU A 201 -3.17 -16.83 14.70
C GLU A 201 -3.37 -17.95 13.66
N VAL A 202 -4.55 -17.99 13.05
CA VAL A 202 -5.00 -19.06 12.15
C VAL A 202 -5.55 -18.51 10.84
N ALA A 203 -5.59 -19.35 9.81
CA ALA A 203 -6.39 -19.10 8.61
C ALA A 203 -7.88 -19.20 8.95
N ASN A 204 -8.73 -18.62 8.12
CA ASN A 204 -10.17 -18.77 8.29
C ASN A 204 -10.59 -20.21 7.94
N TRP A 205 -10.70 -21.05 8.97
CA TRP A 205 -11.01 -22.48 8.88
C TRP A 205 -12.38 -22.81 8.28
N ALA A 206 -13.24 -21.80 8.14
CA ALA A 206 -14.59 -21.90 7.61
C ALA A 206 -14.68 -21.47 6.13
N ASP A 207 -13.61 -20.91 5.58
CA ASP A 207 -13.59 -20.39 4.21
C ASP A 207 -12.89 -21.36 3.26
N TYR A 208 -13.68 -22.20 2.57
CA TYR A 208 -13.17 -23.11 1.55
C TYR A 208 -12.27 -22.41 0.52
N THR A 209 -12.71 -21.27 0.00
CA THR A 209 -11.98 -20.52 -1.03
C THR A 209 -10.64 -19.99 -0.57
N ALA A 210 -10.50 -19.67 0.71
CA ALA A 210 -9.20 -19.34 1.29
C ALA A 210 -8.24 -20.53 1.29
N HIS A 211 -8.76 -21.73 1.50
CA HIS A 211 -7.96 -22.94 1.51
C HIS A 211 -7.71 -23.46 0.08
N SER A 212 -8.61 -23.27 -0.88
CA SER A 212 -8.46 -23.74 -2.27
C SER A 212 -7.54 -22.86 -3.12
N ARG A 213 -7.40 -21.56 -2.81
CA ARG A 213 -6.49 -20.61 -3.52
C ARG A 213 -5.01 -21.01 -3.55
N ILE A 214 -4.61 -21.99 -2.74
CA ILE A 214 -3.32 -22.66 -2.83
C ILE A 214 -3.07 -23.18 -4.26
N GLU A 215 -4.09 -23.62 -5.00
CA GLU A 215 -3.93 -24.14 -6.35
C GLU A 215 -3.11 -23.26 -7.31
N TYR A 216 -3.24 -21.94 -7.24
CA TYR A 216 -2.50 -21.04 -8.11
C TYR A 216 -1.04 -20.79 -7.70
N SER A 217 -0.73 -20.89 -6.41
CA SER A 217 0.62 -20.57 -5.91
C SER A 217 1.57 -21.75 -6.03
N TYR A 218 1.05 -22.97 -6.07
CA TYR A 218 1.83 -24.20 -5.94
C TYR A 218 1.92 -25.06 -7.22
N SER A 219 1.13 -24.77 -8.26
CA SER A 219 0.98 -25.67 -9.44
C SER A 219 1.80 -25.32 -10.69
N TYR A 220 2.50 -24.18 -10.76
CA TYR A 220 2.99 -23.67 -12.06
C TYR A 220 4.49 -23.86 -12.34
N GLN A 221 5.00 -25.10 -12.28
CA GLN A 221 6.27 -25.42 -12.95
C GLN A 221 6.29 -26.72 -13.77
N ASP A 222 5.27 -27.58 -13.74
CA ASP A 222 5.33 -28.84 -14.48
C ASP A 222 4.03 -29.21 -15.21
N TYR A 223 3.78 -28.53 -16.33
CA TYR A 223 2.64 -28.79 -17.23
C TYR A 223 2.62 -30.22 -17.82
N ARG A 224 3.67 -31.02 -17.64
CA ARG A 224 3.80 -32.35 -18.26
C ARG A 224 3.23 -33.50 -17.43
N PHE A 225 2.83 -33.28 -16.18
CA PHE A 225 2.26 -34.32 -15.33
C PHE A 225 0.86 -33.95 -14.82
N LYS A 226 -0.16 -34.22 -15.65
CA LYS A 226 -1.57 -34.33 -15.26
C LYS A 226 -1.81 -35.56 -14.37
N GLN A 227 -1.08 -35.76 -13.28
CA GLN A 227 -1.66 -36.57 -12.22
C GLN A 227 -2.77 -35.74 -11.59
N SER A 228 -3.92 -36.35 -11.35
CA SER A 228 -5.07 -35.71 -10.71
C SER A 228 -4.71 -35.35 -9.27
N PHE A 229 -4.11 -34.18 -9.10
CA PHE A 229 -3.84 -33.59 -7.80
C PHE A 229 -5.18 -33.46 -7.07
N ARG A 230 -5.37 -34.24 -6.01
CA ARG A 230 -6.58 -34.16 -5.20
C ARG A 230 -6.34 -33.21 -4.04
N ILE A 231 -7.07 -32.10 -4.04
CA ILE A 231 -7.31 -31.31 -2.84
C ILE A 231 -7.96 -32.27 -1.84
N SER A 232 -7.23 -32.67 -0.80
CA SER A 232 -7.79 -33.45 0.30
C SER A 232 -7.65 -32.65 1.58
N ARG A 233 -8.76 -32.47 2.30
CA ARG A 233 -8.74 -31.98 3.68
C ARG A 233 -7.84 -32.94 4.45
N ARG A 234 -6.98 -32.45 5.36
CA ARG A 234 -6.13 -33.30 6.21
C ARG A 234 -6.99 -34.48 6.73
N ARG A 235 -6.57 -35.72 6.41
CA ARG A 235 -7.37 -36.95 6.24
C ARG A 235 -8.44 -37.29 7.29
N ASP A 236 -8.41 -36.67 8.46
CA ASP A 236 -9.32 -36.94 9.58
C ASP A 236 -10.57 -36.03 9.57
N GLY A 237 -10.72 -35.13 8.59
CA GLY A 237 -11.87 -34.21 8.49
C GLY A 237 -11.92 -33.11 9.56
N GLY A 238 -10.99 -33.11 10.51
CA GLY A 238 -10.87 -32.08 11.54
C GLY A 238 -10.41 -30.73 10.99
N SER A 239 -10.86 -29.64 11.61
CA SER A 239 -10.35 -28.29 11.39
C SER A 239 -9.43 -27.88 12.54
N VAL A 240 -8.67 -26.80 12.38
CA VAL A 240 -7.92 -26.21 13.50
C VAL A 240 -8.82 -25.93 14.70
N ALA A 241 -10.10 -25.59 14.46
CA ALA A 241 -11.03 -25.25 15.52
C ALA A 241 -11.37 -26.45 16.42
N ASN A 242 -11.69 -27.62 15.85
CA ASN A 242 -12.08 -28.78 16.65
C ASN A 242 -10.89 -29.57 17.22
N ALA A 243 -9.71 -29.48 16.59
CA ALA A 243 -8.53 -30.24 17.00
C ALA A 243 -7.59 -29.46 17.93
N ILE A 244 -7.37 -28.17 17.67
CA ILE A 244 -6.35 -27.36 18.38
C ILE A 244 -6.97 -26.48 19.48
N PHE A 245 -8.12 -25.84 19.24
CA PHE A 245 -8.66 -24.93 20.27
C PHE A 245 -8.96 -25.61 21.62
N PRO A 246 -9.47 -26.87 21.67
CA PRO A 246 -9.75 -27.53 22.94
C PRO A 246 -8.51 -27.82 23.80
N ILE A 247 -7.31 -27.92 23.20
CA ILE A 247 -6.06 -28.16 23.95
C ILE A 247 -5.42 -26.86 24.46
N CYS A 248 -5.83 -25.71 23.95
CA CYS A 248 -5.29 -24.39 24.30
C CYS A 248 -5.80 -23.91 25.68
N LYS A 249 -5.10 -24.24 26.77
CA LYS A 249 -5.56 -23.90 28.14
C LYS A 249 -5.41 -22.43 28.51
N LYS A 250 -4.43 -21.72 27.94
CA LYS A 250 -4.08 -20.33 28.29
C LYS A 250 -4.44 -19.28 27.24
N LEU A 251 -5.13 -19.68 26.17
CA LEU A 251 -5.38 -18.80 25.02
C LEU A 251 -6.28 -17.64 25.41
N LYS A 252 -5.75 -16.42 25.32
CA LYS A 252 -6.47 -15.17 25.57
C LYS A 252 -6.92 -14.52 24.26
N THR A 253 -6.11 -14.64 23.21
CA THR A 253 -6.32 -14.00 21.91
C THR A 253 -6.32 -15.00 20.77
N LEU A 254 -7.43 -15.07 20.03
CA LEU A 254 -7.49 -15.79 18.75
C LEU A 254 -7.47 -14.77 17.61
N ALA A 255 -6.59 -14.94 16.63
CA ALA A 255 -6.56 -14.12 15.42
C ALA A 255 -6.90 -14.92 14.16
N ILE A 256 -7.76 -14.36 13.31
CA ILE A 256 -8.15 -14.93 12.00
C ILE A 256 -7.60 -14.00 10.92
N ARG A 257 -6.63 -14.49 10.13
CA ARG A 257 -5.79 -13.65 9.25
C ARG A 257 -6.19 -13.60 7.79
N GLU A 258 -7.01 -14.55 7.37
CA GLU A 258 -7.24 -14.80 5.94
C GLU A 258 -7.98 -13.66 5.25
N ARG A 259 -7.52 -13.28 4.06
CA ARG A 259 -8.22 -12.29 3.23
C ARG A 259 -9.42 -12.91 2.58
N TYR A 260 -10.50 -12.14 2.57
CA TYR A 260 -11.75 -12.51 1.96
C TYR A 260 -11.58 -12.71 0.45
N SER A 261 -12.03 -13.85 -0.04
CA SER A 261 -11.81 -14.28 -1.42
C SER A 261 -12.86 -13.78 -2.42
N GLY A 262 -13.94 -13.11 -1.96
CA GLY A 262 -15.08 -12.78 -2.80
C GLY A 262 -16.16 -13.86 -2.72
N PHE A 263 -17.41 -13.45 -2.52
CA PHE A 263 -18.59 -14.31 -2.68
C PHE A 263 -19.03 -14.09 -4.13
N HIS A 264 -18.74 -15.02 -5.04
CA HIS A 264 -19.24 -14.93 -6.41
C HIS A 264 -20.69 -15.43 -6.49
N THR A 265 -21.04 -16.37 -5.61
CA THR A 265 -22.39 -16.87 -5.36
C THR A 265 -22.53 -17.27 -3.88
N TRP A 266 -23.75 -17.43 -3.38
CA TRP A 266 -24.01 -18.10 -2.09
C TRP A 266 -25.20 -19.05 -2.18
N ASN A 267 -25.09 -20.23 -1.56
CA ASN A 267 -26.19 -21.17 -1.33
C ASN A 267 -26.24 -21.57 0.17
N GLU A 268 -27.22 -22.40 0.56
CA GLU A 268 -27.39 -22.83 1.96
C GLU A 268 -26.13 -23.50 2.54
N TRP A 269 -25.49 -24.35 1.75
CA TRP A 269 -24.26 -25.04 2.14
C TRP A 269 -23.09 -24.08 2.34
N GLU A 270 -22.90 -23.11 1.45
CA GLU A 270 -21.83 -22.10 1.56
C GLU A 270 -22.03 -21.22 2.80
N VAL A 271 -23.29 -20.86 3.12
CA VAL A 271 -23.62 -20.13 4.36
C VAL A 271 -23.29 -20.98 5.57
N HIS A 272 -23.67 -22.26 5.55
CA HIS A 272 -23.35 -23.16 6.65
C HIS A 272 -21.84 -23.23 6.90
N GLN A 273 -21.06 -23.50 5.85
CA GLN A 273 -19.62 -23.63 5.99
C GLN A 273 -18.97 -22.32 6.45
N ARG A 274 -19.32 -21.17 5.85
CA ARG A 274 -18.63 -19.89 6.14
C ARG A 274 -19.13 -19.17 7.38
N VAL A 275 -20.39 -19.37 7.77
CA VAL A 275 -21.04 -18.66 8.88
C VAL A 275 -21.23 -19.61 10.05
N CYS A 276 -21.93 -20.73 9.84
CA CYS A 276 -22.28 -21.63 10.93
C CYS A 276 -21.04 -22.32 11.51
N CYS A 277 -20.15 -22.88 10.68
CA CYS A 277 -18.92 -23.53 11.15
C CYS A 277 -17.92 -22.53 11.75
N LEU A 278 -17.91 -21.28 11.29
CA LEU A 278 -17.10 -20.21 11.89
C LEU A 278 -17.58 -19.88 13.31
N VAL A 279 -18.89 -19.61 13.46
CA VAL A 279 -19.53 -19.28 14.75
C VAL A 279 -19.42 -20.46 15.71
N ASP A 280 -19.67 -21.69 15.24
CA ASP A 280 -19.54 -22.91 16.05
C ASP A 280 -18.09 -23.18 16.45
N GLY A 281 -17.15 -22.91 15.55
CA GLY A 281 -15.72 -22.93 15.83
C GLY A 281 -15.37 -22.14 17.08
N VAL A 282 -15.88 -20.90 17.14
CA VAL A 282 -15.66 -19.99 18.28
C VAL A 282 -16.45 -20.42 19.50
N GLN A 283 -17.74 -20.71 19.36
CA GLN A 283 -18.63 -20.95 20.50
C GLN A 283 -18.39 -22.30 21.19
N LYS A 284 -18.11 -23.36 20.42
CA LYS A 284 -18.02 -24.73 20.95
C LYS A 284 -16.61 -25.12 21.38
N TYR A 285 -15.59 -24.66 20.65
CA TYR A 285 -14.23 -25.20 20.82
C TYR A 285 -13.24 -24.22 21.43
N CYS A 286 -13.52 -22.91 21.46
CA CYS A 286 -12.60 -21.96 22.09
C CYS A 286 -12.60 -22.10 23.63
N PRO A 287 -11.42 -21.99 24.26
CA PRO A 287 -11.28 -22.14 25.70
C PRO A 287 -11.90 -20.97 26.46
N GLU A 288 -12.23 -21.20 27.74
CA GLU A 288 -12.88 -20.19 28.58
C GLU A 288 -11.99 -18.97 28.86
N THR A 289 -10.68 -19.13 28.71
CA THR A 289 -9.68 -18.09 28.90
C THR A 289 -9.64 -17.07 27.76
N MET A 290 -10.33 -17.34 26.64
CA MET A 290 -10.32 -16.46 25.47
C MET A 290 -11.20 -15.23 25.71
N THR A 291 -10.58 -14.06 25.73
CA THR A 291 -11.26 -12.77 25.94
C THR A 291 -11.20 -11.84 24.73
N LYS A 292 -10.31 -12.13 23.77
CA LYS A 292 -10.05 -11.28 22.61
C LYS A 292 -10.13 -12.06 21.30
N LEU A 293 -10.84 -11.51 20.32
CA LEU A 293 -10.87 -12.01 18.96
C LEU A 293 -10.30 -10.94 18.01
N ARG A 294 -9.34 -11.31 17.16
CA ARG A 294 -8.69 -10.42 16.21
C ARG A 294 -9.01 -10.86 14.78
N LEU A 295 -9.65 -10.02 13.99
CA LEU A 295 -10.14 -10.35 12.65
C LEU A 295 -9.43 -9.43 11.65
N HIS A 296 -8.48 -9.97 10.88
CA HIS A 296 -7.69 -9.15 9.93
C HIS A 296 -8.46 -8.76 8.66
N ASP A 297 -9.65 -9.31 8.47
CA ASP A 297 -10.56 -8.99 7.38
C ASP A 297 -11.95 -8.64 7.92
N TYR A 298 -12.65 -7.78 7.21
CA TYR A 298 -14.00 -7.33 7.52
C TYR A 298 -15.08 -8.40 7.26
N ALA A 299 -14.86 -9.34 6.33
CA ALA A 299 -15.87 -10.34 6.02
C ALA A 299 -16.11 -11.37 7.14
N PRO A 300 -15.07 -11.99 7.76
CA PRO A 300 -15.26 -12.83 8.93
C PRO A 300 -15.99 -12.12 10.07
N TYR A 301 -15.74 -10.81 10.26
CA TYR A 301 -16.45 -9.99 11.24
C TYR A 301 -17.97 -9.97 10.98
N ARG A 302 -18.40 -9.75 9.74
CA ARG A 302 -19.84 -9.78 9.42
C ARG A 302 -20.45 -11.17 9.59
N SER A 303 -19.75 -12.22 9.18
CA SER A 303 -20.22 -13.61 9.37
C SER A 303 -20.45 -13.91 10.85
N LEU A 304 -19.49 -13.53 11.69
CA LEU A 304 -19.54 -13.72 13.15
C LEU A 304 -20.77 -13.03 13.77
N PHE A 305 -20.97 -11.74 13.50
CA PHE A 305 -22.04 -10.96 14.10
C PHE A 305 -23.41 -11.05 13.39
N SER A 306 -23.52 -11.88 12.34
CA SER A 306 -24.80 -12.22 11.71
C SER A 306 -25.67 -13.11 12.60
N THR A 307 -25.05 -13.85 13.51
CA THR A 307 -25.70 -14.70 14.51
C THR A 307 -25.78 -14.00 15.87
N ASN A 308 -26.42 -14.65 16.85
CA ASN A 308 -26.53 -14.06 18.18
C ASN A 308 -25.22 -14.19 18.98
N ALA A 309 -24.38 -13.14 18.94
CA ALA A 309 -23.14 -13.07 19.71
C ALA A 309 -23.31 -12.92 21.24
N THR A 310 -24.54 -12.84 21.80
CA THR A 310 -24.71 -12.84 23.27
C THR A 310 -24.22 -14.12 23.92
N ALA A 311 -24.14 -15.23 23.16
CA ALA A 311 -23.56 -16.48 23.62
C ALA A 311 -22.03 -16.38 23.89
N TRP A 312 -21.36 -15.33 23.38
CA TRP A 312 -19.94 -15.10 23.57
C TRP A 312 -19.66 -14.25 24.81
N SER A 313 -20.28 -14.60 25.94
CA SER A 313 -20.20 -13.83 27.19
C SER A 313 -18.76 -13.57 27.70
N ARG A 314 -17.79 -14.32 27.19
CA ARG A 314 -16.37 -14.24 27.55
C ARG A 314 -15.56 -13.27 26.68
N ILE A 315 -15.97 -13.08 25.43
CA ILE A 315 -15.24 -12.21 24.48
C ILE A 315 -15.60 -10.76 24.82
N LYS A 316 -14.60 -10.01 25.30
CA LYS A 316 -14.75 -8.62 25.72
C LYS A 316 -14.18 -7.65 24.70
N ASP A 317 -13.18 -8.07 23.93
CA ASP A 317 -12.54 -7.23 22.92
C ASP A 317 -12.57 -7.92 21.55
N VAL A 318 -12.99 -7.17 20.53
CA VAL A 318 -12.91 -7.60 19.13
C VAL A 318 -12.11 -6.57 18.34
N GLU A 319 -10.95 -7.00 17.85
CA GLU A 319 -10.07 -6.18 17.01
C GLU A 319 -10.37 -6.46 15.53
N ILE A 320 -10.58 -5.42 14.72
CA ILE A 320 -10.94 -5.53 13.29
C ILE A 320 -9.88 -4.86 12.42
N GLY A 321 -9.45 -5.56 11.38
CA GLY A 321 -8.57 -5.07 10.33
C GLY A 321 -9.31 -4.14 9.38
N LEU A 322 -9.53 -2.89 9.79
CA LEU A 322 -10.12 -1.87 8.90
C LEU A 322 -9.13 -1.37 7.85
N TYR A 323 -7.83 -1.39 8.16
CA TYR A 323 -6.77 -0.92 7.27
C TYR A 323 -6.75 -1.70 5.95
N SER A 324 -6.76 -3.04 6.01
CA SER A 324 -6.77 -3.91 4.82
C SER A 324 -8.00 -3.65 3.95
N TRP A 325 -9.17 -3.50 4.56
CA TRP A 325 -10.39 -3.16 3.82
C TRP A 325 -10.31 -1.79 3.14
N MET A 326 -9.69 -0.80 3.81
CA MET A 326 -9.54 0.56 3.29
C MET A 326 -8.44 0.66 2.21
N GLU A 327 -7.34 -0.09 2.34
CA GLU A 327 -6.28 -0.17 1.32
C GLU A 327 -6.66 -1.04 0.13
N ASP A 328 -7.29 -2.20 0.33
CA ASP A 328 -7.72 -3.06 -0.78
C ASP A 328 -8.68 -2.30 -1.73
N ARG A 329 -9.42 -1.30 -1.21
CA ARG A 329 -10.21 -0.36 -2.04
C ARG A 329 -9.35 0.55 -2.91
N ARG A 330 -8.22 1.03 -2.38
CA ARG A 330 -7.26 1.83 -3.14
C ARG A 330 -6.73 1.05 -4.34
N ASP A 331 -6.35 -0.21 -4.14
CA ASP A 331 -5.63 -0.97 -5.16
C ASP A 331 -6.53 -1.62 -6.22
N ARG A 332 -7.78 -2.00 -5.89
CA ARG A 332 -8.63 -2.81 -6.80
C ARG A 332 -9.68 -2.01 -7.58
N ASP A 333 -10.25 -0.95 -7.02
CA ASP A 333 -11.39 -0.24 -7.60
C ASP A 333 -11.41 1.23 -7.14
N VAL A 334 -10.73 2.13 -7.86
CA VAL A 334 -10.68 3.58 -7.58
C VAL A 334 -12.09 4.18 -7.41
N ILE A 335 -13.10 3.59 -8.07
CA ILE A 335 -14.44 4.18 -8.17
C ILE A 335 -15.55 3.13 -8.21
N GLY A 336 -15.94 2.63 -7.05
CA GLY A 336 -17.21 1.93 -6.88
C GLY A 336 -17.22 1.02 -5.66
N PRO A 337 -18.40 0.54 -5.23
CA PRO A 337 -18.45 -0.58 -4.32
C PRO A 337 -17.73 -1.74 -5.00
N ILE A 338 -16.76 -2.36 -4.31
CA ILE A 338 -16.29 -3.71 -4.66
C ILE A 338 -17.57 -4.49 -4.93
N PRO A 339 -17.76 -5.09 -6.12
CA PRO A 339 -18.93 -5.89 -6.40
C PRO A 339 -18.87 -7.12 -5.51
N TYR A 340 -19.29 -6.98 -4.25
CA TYR A 340 -19.97 -8.04 -3.52
C TYR A 340 -21.35 -8.20 -4.17
N ARG A 341 -21.38 -8.49 -5.47
CA ARG A 341 -22.56 -9.10 -6.08
C ARG A 341 -22.53 -10.55 -5.65
N ILE A 342 -22.91 -10.76 -4.41
CA ILE A 342 -23.15 -12.08 -3.85
C ILE A 342 -24.53 -12.47 -4.35
N THR A 343 -24.59 -13.02 -5.56
CA THR A 343 -25.86 -13.53 -6.09
C THR A 343 -26.17 -14.86 -5.42
N GLN A 344 -27.43 -15.10 -5.09
CA GLN A 344 -27.83 -16.43 -4.65
C GLN A 344 -27.51 -17.42 -5.79
N GLY A 345 -26.60 -18.35 -5.53
CA GLY A 345 -26.22 -19.40 -6.46
C GLY A 345 -27.06 -20.64 -6.24
N HIS A 346 -27.09 -21.54 -7.23
CA HIS A 346 -27.82 -22.82 -7.13
C HIS A 346 -26.90 -24.03 -7.28
N HIS A 347 -25.59 -23.81 -7.50
CA HIS A 347 -24.62 -24.88 -7.74
C HIS A 347 -23.53 -24.89 -6.68
N HIS A 348 -23.43 -26.04 -6.01
CA HIS A 348 -22.30 -26.47 -5.20
C HIS A 348 -21.23 -27.06 -6.14
N ARG A 349 -19.96 -26.70 -5.97
CA ARG A 349 -18.88 -27.21 -6.84
C ARG A 349 -18.46 -28.62 -6.40
N ASP A 350 -18.10 -29.51 -7.32
CA ASP A 350 -17.68 -30.87 -6.95
C ASP A 350 -16.47 -30.88 -5.99
N GLU A 351 -15.57 -29.90 -6.13
CA GLU A 351 -14.38 -29.72 -5.27
C GLU A 351 -14.72 -29.29 -3.83
N GLU A 352 -15.92 -28.73 -3.62
CA GLU A 352 -16.43 -28.33 -2.30
C GLU A 352 -16.88 -29.56 -1.47
N GLU A 353 -17.18 -30.68 -2.13
CA GLU A 353 -17.61 -31.92 -1.46
C GLU A 353 -16.49 -32.49 -0.58
N ALA A 354 -15.23 -32.26 -0.95
CA ALA A 354 -14.06 -32.62 -0.15
C ALA A 354 -13.92 -31.79 1.15
N PHE A 355 -14.62 -30.66 1.25
CA PHE A 355 -14.67 -29.82 2.44
C PHE A 355 -15.89 -30.12 3.32
N ASP A 356 -16.90 -30.80 2.79
CA ASP A 356 -18.12 -31.16 3.51
C ASP A 356 -17.82 -32.16 4.64
N ASP A 357 -17.98 -31.70 5.88
CA ASP A 357 -17.87 -32.52 7.09
C ASP A 357 -19.21 -33.15 7.52
N LYS A 358 -20.23 -33.10 6.65
CA LYS A 358 -21.60 -33.57 6.92
C LYS A 358 -22.30 -32.84 8.06
N SER A 359 -21.71 -31.75 8.56
CA SER A 359 -22.35 -30.93 9.60
C SER A 359 -23.50 -30.09 9.06
N PHE A 360 -23.59 -29.91 7.74
CA PHE A 360 -24.69 -29.23 7.07
C PHE A 360 -26.02 -29.94 7.33
N ASP A 361 -26.06 -31.27 7.13
CA ASP A 361 -27.26 -32.09 7.26
C ASP A 361 -27.84 -32.08 8.69
N ALA A 362 -26.98 -31.88 9.69
CA ALA A 362 -27.36 -31.82 11.10
C ALA A 362 -27.68 -30.38 11.59
N CYS A 363 -27.53 -29.36 10.75
CA CYS A 363 -27.70 -27.97 11.13
C CYS A 363 -29.15 -27.51 10.96
N GLY A 364 -29.84 -27.28 12.08
CA GLY A 364 -31.23 -26.78 12.07
C GLY A 364 -31.40 -25.27 11.92
N ARG A 365 -30.37 -24.52 11.51
CA ARG A 365 -30.49 -23.06 11.31
C ARG A 365 -31.09 -22.77 9.94
N ASP A 366 -31.84 -21.67 9.84
CA ASP A 366 -32.28 -21.16 8.55
C ASP A 366 -31.10 -20.47 7.83
N HIS A 367 -30.42 -21.24 6.97
CA HIS A 367 -29.26 -20.76 6.20
C HIS A 367 -29.65 -19.68 5.20
N MET A 368 -30.89 -19.67 4.70
CA MET A 368 -31.37 -18.65 3.78
C MET A 368 -31.54 -17.30 4.47
N VAL A 369 -32.10 -17.28 5.68
CA VAL A 369 -32.19 -16.06 6.50
C VAL A 369 -30.80 -15.59 6.93
N LEU A 370 -29.92 -16.50 7.36
CA LEU A 370 -28.55 -16.15 7.75
C LEU A 370 -27.74 -15.59 6.58
N GLY A 371 -27.80 -16.25 5.43
CA GLY A 371 -27.18 -15.78 4.20
C GLY A 371 -27.72 -14.42 3.81
N ASN A 372 -29.04 -14.22 3.89
CA ASN A 372 -29.64 -12.90 3.69
C ASN A 372 -29.14 -11.86 4.71
N HIS A 373 -28.96 -12.17 6.00
CA HIS A 373 -28.39 -11.19 6.94
C HIS A 373 -26.92 -10.86 6.66
N VAL A 374 -26.14 -11.86 6.21
CA VAL A 374 -24.76 -11.64 5.78
C VAL A 374 -24.73 -10.89 4.45
N VAL A 375 -25.70 -11.04 3.56
CA VAL A 375 -25.70 -10.46 2.22
C VAL A 375 -26.46 -9.11 2.13
N GLN A 376 -27.46 -8.90 2.97
CA GLN A 376 -28.20 -7.65 3.08
C GLN A 376 -27.31 -6.58 3.70
N GLY A 377 -27.31 -5.39 3.08
CA GLY A 377 -26.40 -4.31 3.47
C GLY A 377 -24.94 -4.55 3.08
N VAL A 378 -24.60 -5.55 2.24
CA VAL A 378 -23.26 -5.62 1.59
C VAL A 378 -23.16 -4.62 0.44
N GLY A 379 -23.59 -3.39 0.67
CA GLY A 379 -22.99 -2.33 -0.12
C GLY A 379 -21.52 -2.28 0.29
N ALA A 380 -20.61 -2.31 -0.67
CA ALA A 380 -19.23 -1.92 -0.42
C ALA A 380 -19.14 -0.39 -0.46
N SER A 381 -19.96 0.31 0.31
CA SER A 381 -19.71 1.72 0.61
C SER A 381 -19.02 1.85 1.97
N PHE A 382 -18.42 3.01 2.23
CA PHE A 382 -17.93 3.36 3.55
C PHE A 382 -19.07 3.60 4.54
N GLU A 383 -20.21 4.09 4.06
CA GLU A 383 -21.42 4.29 4.85
C GLU A 383 -21.95 2.96 5.43
N ASP A 384 -21.98 1.89 4.63
CA ASP A 384 -22.43 0.57 5.07
C ASP A 384 -21.50 -0.02 6.14
N LEU A 385 -20.18 0.22 6.00
CA LEU A 385 -19.19 -0.16 7.02
C LEU A 385 -19.50 0.56 8.35
N LEU A 386 -19.67 1.88 8.30
CA LEU A 386 -19.96 2.69 9.48
C LEU A 386 -21.26 2.26 10.17
N GLN A 387 -22.32 2.04 9.38
CA GLN A 387 -23.61 1.58 9.90
C GLN A 387 -23.50 0.19 10.52
N SER A 388 -22.76 -0.74 9.90
CA SER A 388 -22.54 -2.08 10.45
C SER A 388 -21.78 -2.04 11.77
N LEU A 389 -20.68 -1.29 11.84
CA LEU A 389 -19.88 -1.14 13.06
C LEU A 389 -20.71 -0.57 14.21
N GLN A 390 -21.52 0.45 13.93
CA GLN A 390 -22.38 1.07 14.93
C GLN A 390 -23.53 0.14 15.36
N THR A 391 -24.18 -0.54 14.41
CA THR A 391 -25.27 -1.48 14.70
C THR A 391 -24.79 -2.61 15.60
N ILE A 392 -23.62 -3.18 15.31
CA ILE A 392 -23.03 -4.25 16.11
C ILE A 392 -22.60 -3.74 17.48
N SER A 393 -21.97 -2.56 17.55
CA SER A 393 -21.56 -1.95 18.82
C SER A 393 -22.76 -1.65 19.74
N LYS A 394 -23.89 -1.19 19.18
CA LYS A 394 -25.13 -0.97 19.92
C LYS A 394 -25.81 -2.27 20.34
N LYS A 395 -25.79 -3.28 19.48
CA LYS A 395 -26.39 -4.60 19.76
C LYS A 395 -25.61 -5.35 20.84
N TYR A 396 -24.30 -5.18 20.90
CA TYR A 396 -23.41 -5.87 21.84
C TYR A 396 -22.55 -4.88 22.64
N PRO A 397 -23.14 -4.12 23.58
CA PRO A 397 -22.42 -3.09 24.34
C PRO A 397 -21.32 -3.64 25.25
N ASN A 398 -21.38 -4.92 25.59
CA ASN A 398 -20.37 -5.61 26.38
C ASN A 398 -19.12 -5.99 25.56
N ILE A 399 -19.18 -5.89 24.23
CA ILE A 399 -18.08 -6.21 23.32
C ILE A 399 -17.44 -4.90 22.85
N ASN A 400 -16.20 -4.69 23.24
CA ASN A 400 -15.42 -3.54 22.84
C ASN A 400 -14.81 -3.77 21.44
N ILE A 401 -15.35 -3.07 20.45
CA ILE A 401 -14.81 -3.12 19.09
C ILE A 401 -13.66 -2.11 18.96
N LYS A 402 -12.52 -2.57 18.42
CA LYS A 402 -11.31 -1.77 18.20
C LYS A 402 -10.68 -2.08 16.85
N PRO A 403 -9.89 -1.18 16.26
CA PRO A 403 -9.09 -1.51 15.08
C PRO A 403 -7.81 -2.30 15.48
N ILE A 404 -7.30 -3.14 14.57
CA ILE A 404 -6.02 -3.87 14.80
C ILE A 404 -4.82 -2.92 14.77
N ARG A 405 -4.85 -1.95 13.87
CA ARG A 405 -3.78 -0.96 13.66
C ARG A 405 -4.36 0.43 13.77
N ASN A 406 -3.51 1.37 14.18
CA ASN A 406 -3.84 2.78 14.06
C ASN A 406 -4.11 3.09 12.57
N LEU A 407 -5.17 3.85 12.29
CA LEU A 407 -5.55 4.27 10.93
C LEU A 407 -5.03 5.69 10.61
N GLN A 408 -4.05 6.16 11.37
CA GLN A 408 -3.39 7.43 11.15
C GLN A 408 -2.71 7.46 9.78
N ASN A 409 -2.94 8.54 9.01
CA ASN A 409 -2.31 8.79 7.70
C ASN A 409 -2.65 7.77 6.61
N ILE A 410 -3.76 7.04 6.74
CA ILE A 410 -4.24 6.20 5.64
C ILE A 410 -4.62 7.08 4.43
N VAL A 411 -4.13 6.70 3.25
CA VAL A 411 -4.43 7.42 2.01
C VAL A 411 -5.63 6.78 1.31
N LEU A 412 -6.65 7.59 1.02
CA LEU A 412 -7.92 7.16 0.43
C LEU A 412 -8.31 8.08 -0.73
N HIS A 413 -8.96 7.54 -1.77
CA HIS A 413 -9.64 8.38 -2.74
C HIS A 413 -10.89 9.03 -2.13
N PRO A 414 -11.27 10.24 -2.57
CA PRO A 414 -12.51 10.87 -2.12
C PRO A 414 -13.74 9.98 -2.38
N PHE A 415 -13.74 9.20 -3.46
CA PHE A 415 -14.80 8.26 -3.80
C PHE A 415 -14.91 7.04 -2.88
N HIS A 416 -13.90 6.77 -2.05
CA HIS A 416 -14.02 5.72 -1.04
C HIS A 416 -14.98 6.13 0.07
N LEU A 417 -15.10 7.44 0.35
CA LEU A 417 -15.90 7.96 1.46
C LEU A 417 -17.35 8.23 1.07
N VAL A 418 -17.64 8.42 -0.22
CA VAL A 418 -18.97 8.76 -0.72
C VAL A 418 -19.42 7.80 -1.80
N ASN A 419 -20.71 7.43 -1.79
CA ASN A 419 -21.25 6.64 -2.89
C ASN A 419 -21.42 7.50 -4.15
N VAL A 420 -20.68 7.21 -5.22
CA VAL A 420 -20.71 7.96 -6.50
C VAL A 420 -21.40 7.21 -7.65
N MET A 421 -21.93 6.01 -7.38
CA MET A 421 -22.57 5.16 -8.37
C MET A 421 -24.06 5.42 -8.48
N GLN A 422 -24.57 5.53 -9.71
CA GLN A 422 -25.99 5.35 -9.96
C GLN A 422 -26.33 3.87 -9.75
N ARG A 423 -27.30 3.58 -8.88
CA ARG A 423 -27.82 2.20 -8.74
C ARG A 423 -28.32 1.76 -10.11
N ARG A 424 -27.70 0.74 -10.71
CA ARG A 424 -28.22 0.13 -11.94
C ARG A 424 -29.60 -0.45 -11.62
N HIS A 425 -30.66 0.23 -12.04
CA HIS A 425 -31.98 -0.37 -12.11
C HIS A 425 -31.87 -1.62 -12.98
N HIS A 426 -32.21 -2.77 -12.43
CA HIS A 426 -32.31 -3.98 -13.23
C HIS A 426 -33.41 -3.74 -14.27
N PHE A 427 -33.07 -3.94 -15.54
CA PHE A 427 -34.02 -3.92 -16.65
C PHE A 427 -35.24 -4.78 -16.27
N GLY A 428 -36.43 -4.16 -16.18
CA GLY A 428 -37.70 -4.88 -16.13
C GLY A 428 -38.54 -4.77 -14.84
N GLN A 429 -38.09 -4.13 -13.75
CA GLN A 429 -38.98 -3.84 -12.61
C GLN A 429 -39.36 -2.36 -12.57
N ALA A 430 -40.46 -2.03 -13.26
CA ALA A 430 -41.23 -0.84 -12.96
C ALA A 430 -42.03 -1.10 -11.67
N THR A 431 -41.59 -0.56 -10.55
CA THR A 431 -42.45 -0.43 -9.37
C THR A 431 -42.21 0.92 -8.71
N GLN A 432 -43.28 1.73 -8.76
CA GLN A 432 -43.70 2.73 -7.79
C GLN A 432 -42.70 2.98 -6.65
N GLN A 433 -41.76 3.90 -6.85
CA GLN A 433 -41.24 4.63 -5.70
C GLN A 433 -42.25 5.72 -5.36
N ASN A 434 -42.89 5.52 -4.20
CA ASN A 434 -43.53 6.59 -3.47
C ASN A 434 -42.59 7.80 -3.41
N ASN A 435 -43.25 8.95 -3.47
CA ASN A 435 -42.76 10.32 -3.47
C ASN A 435 -42.06 10.74 -2.15
N ASP A 436 -41.40 9.81 -1.46
CA ASP A 436 -40.82 10.04 -0.14
C ASP A 436 -39.36 10.49 -0.22
N GLN A 437 -39.22 11.80 -0.07
CA GLN A 437 -38.04 12.54 0.39
C GLN A 437 -36.84 12.56 -0.56
N ALA A 438 -36.56 13.78 -1.05
CA ALA A 438 -35.24 14.21 -1.50
C ALA A 438 -34.16 13.55 -0.65
N HIS A 439 -33.35 12.69 -1.26
CA HIS A 439 -32.33 11.88 -0.61
C HIS A 439 -31.46 12.76 0.29
N SER A 440 -31.73 12.73 1.60
CA SER A 440 -30.82 13.30 2.59
C SER A 440 -29.48 12.60 2.44
N ASP A 441 -28.41 13.39 2.31
CA ASP A 441 -27.06 12.87 2.16
C ASP A 441 -26.77 11.92 3.34
N PRO A 442 -26.46 10.63 3.10
CA PRO A 442 -26.28 9.65 4.17
C PRO A 442 -25.22 10.05 5.21
N SER A 443 -24.23 10.85 4.80
CA SER A 443 -23.19 11.39 5.70
C SER A 443 -23.73 12.32 6.79
N SER A 444 -24.90 12.92 6.56
CA SER A 444 -25.60 13.78 7.53
C SER A 444 -26.34 13.00 8.62
N LYS A 445 -26.48 11.67 8.49
CA LYS A 445 -27.18 10.84 9.48
C LYS A 445 -26.43 10.84 10.82
N PRO A 446 -27.12 11.01 11.95
CA PRO A 446 -26.48 11.05 13.26
C PRO A 446 -25.71 9.77 13.57
N GLU A 447 -26.18 8.64 13.04
CA GLU A 447 -25.53 7.35 13.17
C GLU A 447 -24.13 7.30 12.53
N VAL A 448 -24.03 7.85 11.31
CA VAL A 448 -22.79 7.90 10.54
C VAL A 448 -21.81 8.85 11.21
N GLN A 449 -22.28 10.00 11.70
CA GLN A 449 -21.45 10.93 12.46
C GLN A 449 -20.92 10.32 13.76
N GLU A 450 -21.73 9.55 14.48
CA GLU A 450 -21.29 8.82 15.69
C GLU A 450 -20.18 7.81 15.36
N ALA A 451 -20.32 7.07 14.25
CA ALA A 451 -19.30 6.12 13.79
C ALA A 451 -18.00 6.83 13.34
N LEU A 452 -18.12 7.99 12.68
CA LEU A 452 -16.96 8.82 12.32
C LEU A 452 -16.24 9.38 13.55
N ARG A 453 -16.98 9.82 14.58
CA ARG A 453 -16.40 10.22 15.88
C ARG A 453 -15.66 9.05 16.52
N TRP A 454 -16.27 7.86 16.52
CA TRP A 454 -15.61 6.66 17.04
C TRP A 454 -14.32 6.35 16.28
N LEU A 455 -14.29 6.47 14.95
CA LEU A 455 -13.07 6.30 14.15
C LEU A 455 -12.00 7.33 14.53
N ALA A 456 -12.37 8.61 14.67
CA ALA A 456 -11.43 9.65 15.04
C ALA A 456 -10.87 9.45 16.46
N ASP A 457 -11.74 9.22 17.44
CA ASP A 457 -11.38 9.18 18.86
C ASP A 457 -10.73 7.86 19.29
N LYS A 458 -11.19 6.73 18.73
CA LYS A 458 -10.74 5.38 19.14
C LYS A 458 -9.70 4.79 18.19
N CYS A 459 -9.68 5.22 16.94
CA CYS A 459 -8.80 4.66 15.91
C CYS A 459 -7.74 5.64 15.43
N ASP A 460 -7.69 6.87 15.98
CA ASP A 460 -6.85 7.98 15.52
C ASP A 460 -6.91 8.15 13.98
N TRP A 461 -8.12 7.93 13.46
CA TRP A 461 -8.38 7.98 12.02
C TRP A 461 -8.30 9.41 11.52
N LYS A 462 -7.21 9.67 10.82
CA LYS A 462 -6.97 10.92 10.11
C LYS A 462 -6.66 10.49 8.67
N PRO A 463 -7.61 10.51 7.74
CA PRO A 463 -7.33 10.13 6.37
C PRO A 463 -6.51 11.21 5.65
N ILE A 464 -5.88 10.83 4.55
CA ILE A 464 -5.32 11.71 3.54
C ILE A 464 -6.08 11.42 2.24
N LEU A 465 -6.69 12.44 1.65
CA LEU A 465 -7.49 12.30 0.43
C LEU A 465 -6.58 12.43 -0.80
N ALA A 466 -6.36 11.30 -1.48
CA ALA A 466 -5.68 11.20 -2.76
C ALA A 466 -6.53 11.83 -3.86
N TRP A 467 -6.14 13.01 -4.33
CA TRP A 467 -6.94 13.87 -5.20
C TRP A 467 -6.69 13.63 -6.70
N GLU A 468 -5.82 12.69 -7.06
CA GLU A 468 -5.33 12.48 -8.43
C GLU A 468 -6.46 12.20 -9.43
N SER A 469 -7.46 11.42 -9.01
CA SER A 469 -8.62 11.08 -9.87
C SER A 469 -9.52 12.27 -10.19
N MET A 470 -9.41 13.36 -9.44
CA MET A 470 -10.15 14.61 -9.62
C MET A 470 -9.39 15.63 -10.49
N MET A 471 -8.11 15.39 -10.77
CA MET A 471 -7.22 16.30 -11.52
C MET A 471 -7.43 16.18 -13.03
N CYS A 472 -8.63 16.51 -13.51
CA CYS A 472 -8.91 16.45 -14.95
C CYS A 472 -9.95 17.47 -15.39
N ASP A 473 -9.63 18.22 -16.44
CA ASP A 473 -10.51 19.24 -17.01
C ASP A 473 -11.84 18.66 -17.53
N VAL A 474 -11.84 17.40 -17.97
CA VAL A 474 -13.04 16.71 -18.46
C VAL A 474 -13.75 15.86 -17.41
N PHE A 475 -13.40 15.99 -16.12
CA PHE A 475 -14.04 15.21 -15.06
C PHE A 475 -15.58 15.34 -15.06
N PRO A 476 -16.35 14.23 -14.93
CA PRO A 476 -15.93 12.84 -14.68
C PRO A 476 -15.75 11.99 -15.95
N ALA A 477 -15.70 12.56 -17.15
CA ALA A 477 -15.57 11.80 -18.39
C ALA A 477 -14.22 11.05 -18.51
N ASN A 478 -13.23 11.42 -17.67
CA ASN A 478 -11.97 10.69 -17.52
C ASN A 478 -12.09 9.43 -16.65
N LEU A 479 -13.19 9.25 -15.92
CA LEU A 479 -13.43 8.07 -15.10
C LEU A 479 -13.92 6.91 -15.99
N GLU A 480 -13.72 5.65 -15.55
CA GLU A 480 -13.95 4.44 -16.35
C GLU A 480 -15.26 4.47 -17.19
N PRO A 481 -15.19 4.34 -18.53
CA PRO A 481 -16.36 4.48 -19.42
C PRO A 481 -17.48 3.45 -19.17
N ASN A 482 -17.15 2.33 -18.53
CA ASN A 482 -18.06 1.20 -18.33
C ASN A 482 -18.99 1.35 -17.10
N ARG A 483 -18.85 2.44 -16.33
CA ARG A 483 -19.64 2.69 -15.11
C ARG A 483 -20.56 3.92 -15.27
N THR A 484 -21.77 3.82 -14.74
CA THR A 484 -22.74 4.92 -14.69
C THR A 484 -22.52 5.73 -13.42
N PHE A 485 -21.84 6.87 -13.55
CA PHE A 485 -21.61 7.81 -12.45
C PHE A 485 -22.81 8.72 -12.23
N LEU A 486 -22.95 9.22 -11.00
CA LEU A 486 -23.78 10.39 -10.76
C LEU A 486 -23.24 11.59 -11.56
N PRO A 487 -24.11 12.55 -11.95
CA PRO A 487 -23.68 13.81 -12.52
C PRO A 487 -22.57 14.48 -11.68
N LYS A 488 -21.64 15.18 -12.35
CA LYS A 488 -20.50 15.88 -11.70
C LYS A 488 -20.90 16.64 -10.44
N GLN A 489 -21.98 17.41 -10.54
CA GLN A 489 -22.46 18.27 -9.45
C GLN A 489 -22.93 17.46 -8.24
N ASP A 490 -23.58 16.32 -8.44
CA ASP A 490 -24.03 15.46 -7.36
C ASP A 490 -22.85 14.79 -6.64
N VAL A 491 -21.82 14.37 -7.39
CA VAL A 491 -20.58 13.82 -6.83
C VAL A 491 -19.87 14.88 -5.97
N LEU A 492 -19.69 16.09 -6.50
CA LEU A 492 -19.04 17.18 -5.77
C LEU A 492 -19.84 17.61 -4.54
N SER A 493 -21.17 17.62 -4.63
CA SER A 493 -22.05 17.90 -3.50
C SER A 493 -21.85 16.89 -2.37
N ARG A 494 -21.85 15.58 -2.67
CA ARG A 494 -21.61 14.53 -1.67
C ARG A 494 -20.23 14.63 -1.02
N ILE A 495 -19.19 14.89 -1.82
CA ILE A 495 -17.83 15.10 -1.30
C ILE A 495 -17.81 16.31 -0.36
N LYS A 496 -18.45 17.43 -0.76
CA LYS A 496 -18.56 18.64 0.08
C LYS A 496 -19.25 18.33 1.41
N THR A 497 -20.37 17.63 1.40
CA THR A 497 -21.08 17.24 2.64
C THR A 497 -20.23 16.35 3.54
N MET A 498 -19.55 15.34 2.98
CA MET A 498 -18.68 14.46 3.74
C MET A 498 -17.52 15.24 4.36
N VAL A 499 -16.83 16.10 3.60
CA VAL A 499 -15.73 16.94 4.11
C VAL A 499 -16.22 17.92 5.18
N ALA A 500 -17.38 18.54 4.99
CA ALA A 500 -17.99 19.41 6.01
C ALA A 500 -18.32 18.64 7.30
N THR A 501 -18.78 17.39 7.16
CA THR A 501 -19.05 16.50 8.29
C THR A 501 -17.76 16.11 9.00
N LEU A 502 -16.71 15.72 8.29
CA LEU A 502 -15.40 15.43 8.91
C LEU A 502 -14.87 16.64 9.70
N ARG A 503 -14.98 17.84 9.11
CA ARG A 503 -14.56 19.08 9.75
C ARG A 503 -15.39 19.40 11.01
N SER A 504 -16.71 19.21 10.99
CA SER A 504 -17.56 19.43 12.17
C SER A 504 -17.26 18.47 13.32
N LEU A 505 -16.63 17.34 13.01
CA LEU A 505 -16.14 16.35 13.97
C LEU A 505 -14.67 16.58 14.38
N ASN A 506 -14.07 17.73 14.02
CA ASN A 506 -12.66 18.06 14.26
C ASN A 506 -11.65 17.07 13.64
N ILE A 507 -12.05 16.38 12.56
CA ILE A 507 -11.15 15.54 11.77
C ILE A 507 -10.46 16.44 10.73
N PRO A 508 -9.12 16.51 10.69
CA PRO A 508 -8.41 17.39 9.78
C PRO A 508 -8.59 16.95 8.33
N ILE A 509 -8.81 17.92 7.44
CA ILE A 509 -8.98 17.70 6.01
C ILE A 509 -7.62 17.79 5.33
N ARG A 510 -7.09 16.63 4.95
CA ARG A 510 -5.74 16.51 4.38
C ARG A 510 -5.83 16.01 2.96
N VAL A 511 -5.26 16.75 2.03
CA VAL A 511 -5.31 16.46 0.60
C VAL A 511 -3.90 16.18 0.09
N SER A 512 -3.75 15.12 -0.69
CA SER A 512 -2.51 14.77 -1.37
C SER A 512 -2.70 14.79 -2.87
N ILE A 513 -1.74 15.38 -3.57
CA ILE A 513 -1.60 15.43 -5.01
C ILE A 513 -0.24 14.80 -5.34
N GLY A 514 -0.26 13.64 -6.00
CA GLY A 514 0.95 12.91 -6.39
C GLY A 514 1.27 11.66 -5.59
N ASP A 515 0.36 11.12 -4.77
CA ASP A 515 0.55 9.82 -4.12
C ASP A 515 0.34 8.64 -5.08
N ARG A 516 1.27 8.55 -6.04
CA ARG A 516 1.28 7.53 -7.10
C ARG A 516 2.10 6.28 -6.73
N THR A 517 2.55 6.17 -5.48
CA THR A 517 3.37 5.03 -4.99
C THR A 517 2.73 3.66 -5.23
N ASN A 518 1.39 3.58 -5.23
CA ASN A 518 0.65 2.34 -5.45
C ASN A 518 -0.24 2.33 -6.71
N MET A 519 -0.36 3.45 -7.44
CA MET A 519 -1.46 3.65 -8.41
C MET A 519 -1.09 3.42 -9.89
N CYS A 520 0.19 3.34 -10.23
CA CYS A 520 0.60 3.06 -11.61
C CYS A 520 1.49 1.82 -11.68
N PRO A 521 1.07 0.74 -12.36
CA PRO A 521 2.06 -0.17 -12.92
C PRO A 521 2.99 0.68 -13.79
N SER A 522 4.28 0.50 -13.60
CA SER A 522 5.41 1.24 -14.17
C SER A 522 5.55 1.12 -15.70
N SER A 523 4.43 0.97 -16.43
CA SER A 523 4.38 0.78 -17.87
C SER A 523 3.62 1.94 -18.54
N GLY A 524 4.24 3.12 -18.58
CA GLY A 524 3.76 4.24 -19.39
C GLY A 524 4.49 5.56 -19.11
N LEU A 525 4.89 6.26 -20.19
CA LEU A 525 5.52 7.60 -20.13
C LEU A 525 4.59 8.68 -19.54
N ASP A 526 3.27 8.44 -19.57
CA ASP A 526 2.24 9.43 -19.20
C ASP A 526 1.86 9.42 -17.70
N GLY A 527 2.26 8.39 -16.95
CA GLY A 527 1.79 8.17 -15.57
C GLY A 527 2.42 9.08 -14.50
N SER A 528 3.26 10.04 -14.87
CA SER A 528 4.17 10.75 -13.94
C SER A 528 4.07 12.28 -14.00
N LEU A 529 3.43 12.81 -15.05
CA LEU A 529 3.11 14.24 -15.21
C LEU A 529 1.67 14.51 -14.73
N TYR A 530 1.36 15.77 -14.39
CA TYR A 530 0.02 16.16 -13.94
C TYR A 530 -0.79 16.87 -15.02
N PHE A 531 -0.10 17.56 -15.92
CA PHE A 531 -0.71 18.47 -16.86
C PHE A 531 -0.43 17.98 -18.29
N GLY A 532 -1.51 17.71 -19.01
CA GLY A 532 -1.51 17.36 -20.42
C GLY A 532 -2.67 18.05 -21.13
N ASP A 533 -2.59 18.15 -22.46
CA ASP A 533 -3.70 18.66 -23.24
C ASP A 533 -4.89 17.69 -23.13
N TYR A 534 -6.09 18.24 -22.98
CA TYR A 534 -7.30 17.44 -22.87
C TYR A 534 -8.09 17.44 -24.16
N LYS A 535 -8.71 16.30 -24.44
CA LYS A 535 -9.57 16.09 -25.61
C LYS A 535 -10.96 16.65 -25.34
N THR A 536 -11.41 17.54 -26.22
CA THR A 536 -12.79 18.06 -26.22
C THR A 536 -13.38 17.99 -27.63
N PHE A 537 -14.68 18.22 -27.74
CA PHE A 537 -15.37 18.32 -29.01
C PHE A 537 -15.97 19.71 -29.18
N ILE A 538 -15.72 20.33 -30.32
CA ILE A 538 -16.24 21.65 -30.68
C ILE A 538 -17.22 21.46 -31.84
N GLY A 539 -18.38 22.13 -31.78
CA GLY A 539 -19.45 22.04 -32.76
C GLY A 539 -20.56 21.05 -32.38
N GLU A 540 -21.69 21.14 -33.07
CA GLU A 540 -22.86 20.28 -32.86
C GLU A 540 -23.08 19.34 -34.06
N ASN A 541 -23.63 18.15 -33.80
CA ASN A 541 -24.04 17.16 -34.80
C ASN A 541 -22.92 16.82 -35.82
N GLU A 542 -23.18 17.01 -37.12
CA GLU A 542 -22.25 16.71 -38.21
C GLU A 542 -20.99 17.60 -38.22
N ASN A 543 -21.00 18.73 -37.50
CA ASN A 543 -19.85 19.63 -37.36
C ASN A 543 -19.02 19.37 -36.10
N LYS A 544 -19.29 18.28 -35.37
CA LYS A 544 -18.55 17.91 -34.15
C LYS A 544 -17.13 17.47 -34.50
N ARG A 545 -16.17 18.35 -34.29
CA ARG A 545 -14.73 18.04 -34.47
C ARG A 545 -14.04 17.86 -33.13
N GLU A 546 -13.15 16.89 -33.08
CA GLU A 546 -12.27 16.65 -31.94
C GLU A 546 -11.13 17.67 -31.93
N VAL A 547 -10.87 18.29 -30.78
CA VAL A 547 -9.79 19.27 -30.60
C VAL A 547 -9.09 18.99 -29.28
N LEU A 548 -7.77 19.14 -29.26
CA LEU A 548 -6.95 19.14 -28.05
C LEU A 548 -6.79 20.58 -27.55
N LEU A 549 -7.16 20.83 -26.30
CA LEU A 549 -7.02 22.13 -25.66
C LEU A 549 -6.02 22.06 -24.49
N PRO A 550 -5.30 23.16 -24.20
CA PRO A 550 -4.37 23.21 -23.08
C PRO A 550 -5.12 23.11 -21.75
N THR A 551 -4.53 22.43 -20.77
CA THR A 551 -5.17 22.19 -19.47
C THR A 551 -5.61 23.47 -18.76
N GLN A 552 -6.78 23.46 -18.13
CA GLN A 552 -7.26 24.56 -17.30
C GLN A 552 -7.01 24.34 -15.80
N ALA A 553 -6.31 23.26 -15.45
CA ALA A 553 -6.05 22.84 -14.07
C ALA A 553 -7.34 22.76 -13.21
N VAL A 554 -8.43 22.27 -13.79
CA VAL A 554 -9.72 22.08 -13.10
C VAL A 554 -9.66 20.82 -12.23
N PHE A 555 -9.36 20.99 -10.95
CA PHE A 555 -9.20 19.90 -9.98
C PHE A 555 -10.48 19.68 -9.16
N SER A 556 -11.55 20.44 -9.41
CA SER A 556 -12.81 20.38 -8.67
C SER A 556 -12.64 20.58 -7.15
N LEU A 557 -11.64 21.38 -6.73
CA LEU A 557 -11.34 21.67 -5.32
C LEU A 557 -12.17 22.81 -4.74
N THR A 558 -12.73 23.72 -5.56
CA THR A 558 -13.45 24.91 -5.09
C THR A 558 -14.48 24.63 -3.98
N PRO A 559 -15.30 23.55 -4.05
CA PRO A 559 -16.30 23.25 -3.01
C PRO A 559 -15.71 22.96 -1.63
N ILE A 560 -14.45 22.52 -1.55
CA ILE A 560 -13.79 22.09 -0.31
C ILE A 560 -12.52 22.86 0.04
N ALA A 561 -11.97 23.68 -0.88
CA ALA A 561 -10.67 24.33 -0.71
C ALA A 561 -10.59 25.15 0.59
N SER A 562 -11.66 25.84 0.95
CA SER A 562 -11.73 26.60 2.20
C SER A 562 -11.69 25.73 3.45
N MET A 563 -11.96 24.43 3.36
CA MET A 563 -11.96 23.49 4.49
C MET A 563 -10.67 22.68 4.62
N VAL A 564 -9.76 22.76 3.65
CA VAL A 564 -8.49 22.00 3.63
C VAL A 564 -7.53 22.53 4.71
N ASP A 565 -7.02 21.64 5.56
CA ASP A 565 -6.05 21.94 6.61
C ASP A 565 -4.61 21.59 6.19
N GLU A 566 -4.41 20.52 5.42
CA GLU A 566 -3.08 20.14 4.90
C GLU A 566 -3.14 19.84 3.40
N LEU A 567 -2.18 20.37 2.64
CA LEU A 567 -1.99 20.06 1.22
C LEU A 567 -0.58 19.49 1.01
N THR A 568 -0.49 18.34 0.34
CA THR A 568 0.78 17.74 -0.08
C THR A 568 0.83 17.66 -1.59
N ILE A 569 1.91 18.17 -2.20
CA ILE A 569 2.18 18.08 -3.63
C ILE A 569 3.54 17.39 -3.79
N GLN A 570 3.55 16.24 -4.47
CA GLN A 570 4.76 15.42 -4.55
C GLN A 570 4.97 14.77 -5.92
N TYR A 571 6.10 15.07 -6.56
CA TYR A 571 6.53 14.35 -7.76
C TYR A 571 7.34 13.11 -7.38
N PRO A 572 7.14 11.97 -8.06
CA PRO A 572 8.03 10.84 -7.88
C PRO A 572 9.40 11.13 -8.52
N ALA A 573 10.47 10.51 -8.00
CA ALA A 573 11.84 10.82 -8.39
C ALA A 573 12.20 10.35 -9.82
N ASP A 574 11.35 9.55 -10.45
CA ASP A 574 11.54 8.83 -11.71
C ASP A 574 10.72 9.40 -12.89
N VAL A 575 10.17 10.62 -12.76
CA VAL A 575 9.36 11.28 -13.81
C VAL A 575 10.23 11.66 -15.03
N PRO A 576 9.88 11.26 -16.27
CA PRO A 576 10.53 11.72 -17.50
C PRO A 576 10.49 13.25 -17.62
N GLY A 577 11.63 13.87 -17.91
CA GLY A 577 11.77 15.34 -17.92
C GLY A 577 12.05 15.99 -16.55
N VAL A 578 11.85 15.25 -15.45
CA VAL A 578 12.24 15.68 -14.09
C VAL A 578 13.53 14.99 -13.64
N SER A 579 13.76 13.71 -13.93
CA SER A 579 15.11 13.11 -13.85
C SER A 579 15.27 11.84 -14.69
N GLY A 580 16.41 11.73 -15.37
CA GLY A 580 16.70 10.71 -16.35
C GLY A 580 16.77 9.28 -15.80
N TRP A 581 15.72 8.51 -16.03
CA TRP A 581 15.88 7.07 -16.24
C TRP A 581 16.60 6.85 -17.59
N LEU A 582 17.62 5.99 -17.58
CA LEU A 582 18.51 5.58 -18.68
C LEU A 582 19.48 6.61 -19.31
N ARG A 583 19.43 7.91 -18.96
CA ARG A 583 20.38 8.89 -19.53
C ARG A 583 21.19 9.61 -18.45
N THR A 584 22.12 8.89 -17.85
CA THR A 584 23.26 9.52 -17.19
C THR A 584 23.99 10.41 -18.20
N ALA A 585 23.86 11.74 -18.03
CA ALA A 585 24.60 12.78 -18.73
C ALA A 585 24.13 13.25 -20.14
N LYS A 586 22.82 13.43 -20.38
CA LYS A 586 22.36 14.26 -21.51
C LYS A 586 21.69 15.55 -21.03
N ARG A 587 21.93 16.65 -21.75
CA ARG A 587 21.17 17.90 -21.60
C ARG A 587 19.67 17.60 -21.79
N PRO A 588 18.77 18.31 -21.10
CA PRO A 588 17.35 18.22 -21.39
C PRO A 588 17.10 18.42 -22.88
N THR A 589 16.33 17.51 -23.48
CA THR A 589 15.85 17.62 -24.85
C THR A 589 14.83 18.76 -24.94
N LEU A 590 14.60 19.28 -26.15
CA LEU A 590 13.57 20.30 -26.36
C LEU A 590 12.18 19.82 -25.92
N ALA A 591 11.89 18.51 -26.08
CA ALA A 591 10.66 17.91 -25.60
C ALA A 591 10.56 17.93 -24.06
N GLU A 592 11.63 17.57 -23.35
CA GLU A 592 11.65 17.62 -21.88
C GLU A 592 11.51 19.05 -21.33
N ILE A 593 12.14 20.03 -22.00
CA ILE A 593 11.99 21.45 -21.67
C ILE A 593 10.54 21.90 -21.87
N ALA A 594 9.93 21.55 -23.01
CA ALA A 594 8.54 21.86 -23.30
C ALA A 594 7.57 21.19 -22.30
N LEU A 595 7.83 19.95 -21.89
CA LEU A 595 7.04 19.25 -20.88
C LEU A 595 7.13 19.95 -19.51
N MET A 596 8.33 20.35 -19.08
CA MET A 596 8.51 21.08 -17.83
C MET A 596 7.80 22.44 -17.86
N GLN A 597 7.88 23.16 -18.98
CA GLN A 597 7.16 24.43 -19.17
C GLN A 597 5.65 24.24 -19.11
N ARG A 598 5.13 23.14 -19.68
CA ARG A 598 3.71 22.79 -19.58
C ARG A 598 3.29 22.52 -18.13
N GLU A 599 4.11 21.83 -17.36
CA GLU A 599 3.85 21.60 -15.93
C GLU A 599 3.86 22.91 -15.14
N MET A 600 4.83 23.79 -15.38
CA MET A 600 4.89 25.13 -14.76
C MET A 600 3.62 25.93 -15.08
N VAL A 601 3.21 26.00 -16.35
CA VAL A 601 1.96 26.67 -16.78
C VAL A 601 0.73 26.07 -16.08
N GLY A 602 0.64 24.74 -16.00
CA GLY A 602 -0.44 24.05 -15.29
C GLY A 602 -0.50 24.42 -13.81
N TRP A 603 0.64 24.46 -13.13
CA TRP A 603 0.70 24.90 -11.73
C TRP A 603 0.37 26.37 -11.53
N ARG A 604 0.77 27.26 -12.45
CA ARG A 604 0.38 28.67 -12.39
C ARG A 604 -1.15 28.80 -12.47
N ARG A 605 -1.81 28.04 -13.37
CA ARG A 605 -3.27 27.98 -13.45
C ARG A 605 -3.89 27.42 -12.16
N PHE A 606 -3.31 26.36 -11.61
CA PHE A 606 -3.75 25.78 -10.33
C PHE A 606 -3.71 26.81 -9.18
N TRP A 607 -2.57 27.49 -9.01
CA TRP A 607 -2.42 28.49 -7.94
C TRP A 607 -3.29 29.72 -8.17
N ALA A 608 -3.39 30.20 -9.41
CA ALA A 608 -4.31 31.28 -9.77
C ALA A 608 -5.78 30.98 -9.42
N ARG A 609 -6.15 29.70 -9.50
CA ARG A 609 -7.50 29.23 -9.21
C ARG A 609 -7.77 29.01 -7.73
N TYR A 610 -6.86 28.35 -7.01
CA TYR A 610 -7.15 27.80 -5.68
C TYR A 610 -6.42 28.51 -4.53
N ALA A 611 -5.32 29.23 -4.75
CA ALA A 611 -4.51 29.81 -3.68
C ALA A 611 -5.35 30.68 -2.73
N SER A 612 -6.16 31.57 -3.29
CA SER A 612 -7.03 32.48 -2.52
C SER A 612 -8.21 31.79 -1.81
N GLN A 613 -8.47 30.52 -2.14
CA GLN A 613 -9.57 29.75 -1.57
C GLN A 613 -9.15 28.95 -0.33
N PHE A 614 -7.85 28.68 -0.15
CA PHE A 614 -7.30 27.89 0.97
C PHE A 614 -7.24 28.68 2.28
N LYS A 615 -8.41 29.01 2.85
CA LYS A 615 -8.49 29.85 4.06
C LYS A 615 -8.09 29.12 5.35
N ASN A 616 -8.23 27.80 5.41
CA ASN A 616 -7.94 27.02 6.62
C ASN A 616 -6.65 26.20 6.55
N ILE A 617 -5.87 26.37 5.47
CA ILE A 617 -4.64 25.59 5.30
C ILE A 617 -3.61 25.97 6.37
N LYS A 618 -3.06 24.94 7.01
CA LYS A 618 -2.07 25.05 8.09
C LYS A 618 -0.73 24.47 7.69
N LYS A 619 -0.71 23.59 6.69
CA LYS A 619 0.49 22.92 6.21
C LYS A 619 0.44 22.72 4.71
N LEU A 620 1.50 23.14 4.02
CA LEU A 620 1.77 22.83 2.62
C LEU A 620 3.10 22.08 2.54
N THR A 621 3.06 20.83 2.09
CA THR A 621 4.25 20.02 1.84
C THR A 621 4.51 19.98 0.34
N ALA A 622 5.70 20.42 -0.08
CA ALA A 622 6.14 20.39 -1.46
C ALA A 622 7.35 19.47 -1.58
N ASN A 623 7.23 18.45 -2.43
CA ASN A 623 8.35 17.64 -2.91
C ASN A 623 8.34 17.70 -4.44
N VAL A 624 8.93 18.77 -4.99
CA VAL A 624 8.77 19.11 -6.41
C VAL A 624 10.12 19.45 -7.05
N PRO A 625 10.23 19.42 -8.39
CA PRO A 625 11.42 19.89 -9.09
C PRO A 625 11.74 21.34 -8.73
N ASN A 626 13.02 21.67 -8.57
CA ASN A 626 13.46 23.02 -8.20
C ASN A 626 12.91 24.09 -9.16
N ASP A 627 12.86 23.81 -10.46
CA ASP A 627 12.39 24.77 -11.45
C ASP A 627 10.89 25.10 -11.28
N ILE A 628 10.08 24.09 -10.92
CA ILE A 628 8.66 24.28 -10.58
C ILE A 628 8.53 25.06 -9.27
N TYR A 629 9.32 24.73 -8.25
CA TYR A 629 9.31 25.43 -6.97
C TYR A 629 9.66 26.93 -7.12
N GLU A 630 10.71 27.26 -7.88
CA GLU A 630 11.12 28.64 -8.13
C GLU A 630 10.06 29.39 -8.96
N ASP A 631 9.36 28.70 -9.86
CA ASP A 631 8.25 29.26 -10.63
C ASP A 631 7.07 29.67 -9.74
N TRP A 632 6.75 28.86 -8.73
CA TRP A 632 5.65 29.15 -7.80
C TRP A 632 5.84 30.48 -7.07
N GLY A 633 7.08 30.93 -6.87
CA GLY A 633 7.40 32.25 -6.32
C GLY A 633 6.91 33.44 -7.17
N ARG A 634 6.42 33.19 -8.39
CA ARG A 634 5.83 34.20 -9.29
C ARG A 634 4.30 34.09 -9.41
N THR A 635 3.69 33.23 -8.59
CA THR A 635 2.25 32.91 -8.68
C THR A 635 1.48 33.43 -7.47
N GLU A 636 0.15 33.27 -7.52
CA GLU A 636 -0.75 33.59 -6.41
C GLU A 636 -0.48 32.76 -5.12
N LEU A 637 0.37 31.73 -5.18
CA LEU A 637 0.87 31.04 -3.98
C LEU A 637 1.59 32.00 -3.02
N THR A 638 2.27 33.02 -3.55
CA THR A 638 2.94 34.04 -2.72
C THR A 638 1.94 34.77 -1.82
N ASN A 639 0.78 35.16 -2.35
CA ASN A 639 -0.28 35.80 -1.57
C ASN A 639 -0.84 34.88 -0.47
N LEU A 640 -0.90 33.57 -0.71
CA LEU A 640 -1.29 32.59 0.32
C LEU A 640 -0.26 32.50 1.47
N LEU A 641 1.03 32.68 1.15
CA LEU A 641 2.16 32.53 2.06
C LEU A 641 2.70 33.85 2.62
N ASP A 642 2.06 34.98 2.30
CA ASP A 642 2.48 36.33 2.70
C ASP A 642 2.27 36.58 4.20
N ASP A 643 1.23 35.97 4.79
CA ASP A 643 0.88 36.09 6.21
C ASP A 643 2.05 35.69 7.13
N GLU A 644 2.50 36.59 8.01
CA GLU A 644 3.68 36.40 8.86
C GLU A 644 3.68 35.10 9.67
N ARG A 645 2.50 34.53 9.96
CA ARG A 645 2.33 33.27 10.71
C ARG A 645 2.99 32.05 10.05
N TRP A 646 3.23 32.06 8.74
CA TRP A 646 3.89 30.92 8.09
C TRP A 646 5.37 30.81 8.44
N GLN A 647 5.80 29.58 8.66
CA GLN A 647 7.19 29.16 8.80
C GLN A 647 7.52 28.12 7.72
N MET A 648 8.80 27.98 7.39
CA MET A 648 9.27 27.03 6.38
C MET A 648 10.36 26.14 6.97
N LEU A 649 10.17 24.82 6.89
CA LEU A 649 11.22 23.83 7.11
C LEU A 649 11.79 23.41 5.76
N GLU A 650 13.10 23.59 5.63
CA GLU A 650 13.90 22.97 4.59
C GLU A 650 14.35 21.60 5.10
N VAL A 651 13.85 20.55 4.45
CA VAL A 651 14.37 19.20 4.67
C VAL A 651 15.62 19.12 3.80
N GLU A 652 16.80 19.15 4.42
CA GLU A 652 18.05 18.96 3.69
C GLU A 652 17.99 17.62 2.96
N ASP A 653 18.07 17.72 1.63
CA ASP A 653 18.27 16.60 0.72
C ASP A 653 19.66 16.03 1.01
N LYS A 654 19.79 15.24 2.09
CA LYS A 654 20.95 14.37 2.30
C LYS A 654 20.90 13.34 1.20
N HIS A 655 21.38 13.75 0.04
CA HIS A 655 21.45 12.98 -1.18
C HIS A 655 21.76 11.53 -0.86
N ASP A 656 20.82 10.69 -1.26
CA ASP A 656 20.91 9.24 -1.32
C ASP A 656 22.28 8.77 -1.82
N GLN A 657 23.17 8.54 -0.87
CA GLN A 657 24.16 7.47 -0.97
C GLN A 657 23.71 6.22 -0.21
N SER A 658 22.47 6.13 0.30
CA SER A 658 22.17 5.07 1.28
C SER A 658 20.77 4.44 1.26
N ILE A 659 19.93 4.62 0.24
CA ILE A 659 18.65 3.87 0.18
C ILE A 659 18.59 2.91 -1.01
N LEU A 660 19.08 3.30 -2.20
CA LEU A 660 19.12 2.40 -3.37
C LEU A 660 20.48 1.68 -3.60
N GLY A 661 21.56 2.11 -2.94
CA GLY A 661 22.90 1.52 -3.09
C GLY A 661 23.30 0.50 -2.02
N THR A 662 22.50 0.37 -0.95
CA THR A 662 22.85 -0.40 0.26
C THR A 662 21.93 -1.59 0.53
N CYS A 663 20.93 -1.80 -0.34
CA CYS A 663 20.04 -2.97 -0.32
C CYS A 663 20.44 -4.09 -1.31
N PHE A 664 21.52 -3.93 -2.08
CA PHE A 664 22.02 -4.99 -2.97
C PHE A 664 23.46 -5.40 -2.58
N PRO A 665 23.67 -6.55 -1.92
CA PRO A 665 25.02 -7.06 -1.65
C PRO A 665 25.58 -7.97 -2.76
N PHE A 666 24.92 -8.08 -3.93
CA PHE A 666 25.46 -8.86 -5.06
C PHE A 666 25.61 -8.01 -6.33
N SER A 667 26.66 -7.20 -6.33
CA SER A 667 27.37 -6.84 -7.56
C SER A 667 28.86 -7.00 -7.31
N SER A 668 29.27 -8.23 -7.02
CA SER A 668 30.65 -8.64 -7.12
C SER A 668 30.76 -10.13 -7.43
N SER A 669 30.61 -10.45 -8.71
CA SER A 669 31.40 -11.48 -9.36
C SER A 669 31.34 -11.24 -10.86
N GLY A 670 32.33 -10.49 -11.37
CA GLY A 670 32.51 -10.31 -12.81
C GLY A 670 32.98 -8.95 -13.30
N SER A 671 33.91 -8.28 -12.60
CA SER A 671 35.03 -7.52 -13.20
C SER A 671 35.58 -6.46 -12.24
N SER A 672 36.82 -6.65 -11.86
CA SER A 672 37.68 -5.68 -11.21
C SER A 672 37.81 -4.38 -12.02
N SER A 673 37.11 -3.29 -11.66
CA SER A 673 37.54 -1.93 -12.09
C SER A 673 36.99 -0.72 -11.32
N VAL A 674 36.15 -0.85 -10.28
CA VAL A 674 35.45 0.34 -9.73
C VAL A 674 36.27 1.16 -8.70
N LEU A 675 37.48 0.76 -8.34
CA LEU A 675 38.33 1.54 -7.42
C LEU A 675 39.23 2.60 -8.09
N ARG A 676 39.04 2.94 -9.37
CA ARG A 676 39.76 4.05 -9.99
C ARG A 676 38.84 4.92 -10.84
N HIS A 677 38.81 6.21 -10.51
CA HIS A 677 38.16 7.34 -11.20
C HIS A 677 36.78 7.81 -10.67
N SER A 678 36.69 8.20 -9.39
CA SER A 678 35.68 9.20 -8.96
C SER A 678 36.20 10.64 -9.11
N LEU A 679 36.62 11.01 -10.33
CA LEU A 679 36.97 12.40 -10.69
C LEU A 679 36.14 12.93 -11.87
N THR A 680 35.04 12.25 -12.22
CA THR A 680 34.07 12.77 -13.18
C THR A 680 33.18 13.79 -12.48
N ARG A 681 33.31 15.07 -12.89
CA ARG A 681 32.42 16.17 -12.50
C ARG A 681 30.95 15.72 -12.62
N ARG A 682 30.28 15.50 -11.48
CA ARG A 682 28.83 15.25 -11.39
C ARG A 682 28.10 16.47 -11.98
N ARG A 683 27.66 16.37 -13.24
CA ARG A 683 26.80 17.39 -13.87
C ARG A 683 25.33 17.03 -13.70
N THR A 684 24.63 17.96 -13.01
CA THR A 684 23.20 18.30 -13.04
C THR A 684 22.21 17.15 -13.21
N ARG A 685 21.92 16.45 -12.12
CA ARG A 685 20.56 15.94 -11.88
C ARG A 685 19.68 17.15 -11.53
N THR A 686 18.44 17.17 -12.01
CA THR A 686 17.43 18.14 -11.54
C THR A 686 17.33 18.00 -10.03
N ARG A 687 17.46 19.10 -9.32
CA ARG A 687 17.36 19.11 -7.86
C ARG A 687 15.88 19.06 -7.50
N PHE A 688 15.52 18.18 -6.59
CA PHE A 688 14.23 18.25 -5.92
C PHE A 688 14.35 19.22 -4.76
N VAL A 689 13.23 19.85 -4.46
CA VAL A 689 13.09 20.74 -3.32
C VAL A 689 12.04 20.14 -2.41
N GLN A 690 12.47 19.75 -1.22
CA GLN A 690 11.58 19.32 -0.15
C GLN A 690 11.40 20.47 0.85
N ARG A 691 10.18 21.01 0.89
CA ARG A 691 9.80 22.14 1.74
C ARG A 691 8.50 21.83 2.46
N VAL A 692 8.43 22.21 3.72
CA VAL A 692 7.20 22.17 4.50
C VAL A 692 6.92 23.57 5.00
N PHE A 693 5.89 24.20 4.45
CA PHE A 693 5.33 25.43 4.98
C PHE A 693 4.30 25.06 6.03
N PHE A 694 4.36 25.68 7.20
CA PHE A 694 3.43 25.38 8.28
C PHE A 694 3.18 26.59 9.16
N ARG A 695 2.03 26.59 9.84
CA ARG A 695 1.66 27.52 10.90
C ARG A 695 1.06 26.73 12.06
N LEU A 696 1.19 27.26 13.28
CA LEU A 696 0.83 26.55 14.51
C LEU A 696 -0.56 26.91 15.04
N ASP A 697 -1.13 28.01 14.56
CA ASP A 697 -2.44 28.52 14.98
C ASP A 697 -3.59 27.94 14.15
N ASN A 698 -4.80 28.06 14.68
CA ASN A 698 -6.03 27.54 14.07
C ASN A 698 -6.91 28.61 13.40
N ASP A 699 -6.50 29.88 13.42
CA ASP A 699 -7.35 30.99 12.97
C ASP A 699 -7.34 31.11 11.44
N PRO A 700 -8.48 31.19 10.75
CA PRO A 700 -8.50 31.28 9.28
C PRO A 700 -7.59 32.39 8.72
N LEU A 701 -7.03 32.17 7.52
CA LEU A 701 -6.29 33.19 6.78
C LEU A 701 -7.26 34.24 6.22
N GLU A 702 -6.93 35.50 6.40
CA GLU A 702 -7.68 36.64 5.87
C GLU A 702 -7.26 36.92 4.42
N ILE A 703 -7.65 36.03 3.50
CA ILE A 703 -7.35 36.16 2.08
C ILE A 703 -8.61 36.49 1.30
N GLU A 704 -8.54 37.55 0.50
CA GLU A 704 -9.60 37.92 -0.43
C GLU A 704 -9.71 36.88 -1.55
N CYS A 705 -10.92 36.38 -1.78
CA CYS A 705 -11.14 35.40 -2.84
C CYS A 705 -11.17 36.11 -4.19
N LEU A 706 -10.11 35.94 -4.98
CA LEU A 706 -10.01 36.52 -6.31
C LEU A 706 -10.47 35.52 -7.39
N PRO A 707 -11.23 35.96 -8.40
CA PRO A 707 -11.86 37.28 -8.55
C PRO A 707 -13.13 37.39 -7.66
N PRO A 708 -13.43 38.59 -7.13
CA PRO A 708 -14.59 38.79 -6.27
C PRO A 708 -15.91 38.63 -7.05
N GLY A 709 -16.97 38.19 -6.37
CA GLY A 709 -18.33 38.15 -6.92
C GLY A 709 -18.68 36.95 -7.81
N LEU A 710 -17.74 36.05 -8.10
CA LEU A 710 -18.04 34.79 -8.80
C LEU A 710 -18.63 33.74 -7.86
N THR A 711 -19.64 33.02 -8.34
CA THR A 711 -20.15 31.81 -7.69
C THR A 711 -19.12 30.69 -7.69
N GLU A 712 -19.24 29.71 -6.79
CA GLU A 712 -18.35 28.53 -6.73
C GLU A 712 -18.22 27.84 -8.11
N LYS A 713 -19.34 27.66 -8.81
CA LYS A 713 -19.37 27.04 -10.14
C LYS A 713 -18.64 27.89 -11.19
N GLN A 714 -18.93 29.19 -11.24
CA GLN A 714 -18.28 30.10 -12.18
C GLN A 714 -16.77 30.19 -11.94
N ARG A 715 -16.32 30.11 -10.69
CA ARG A 715 -14.90 30.13 -10.34
C ARG A 715 -14.18 28.85 -10.81
N GLU A 716 -14.82 27.71 -10.65
CA GLU A 716 -14.29 26.42 -11.09
C GLU A 716 -14.27 26.28 -12.62
N GLU A 717 -15.26 26.83 -13.33
CA GLU A 717 -15.39 26.73 -14.78
C GLU A 717 -14.71 27.89 -15.55
N ARG A 718 -14.20 28.92 -14.84
CA ARG A 718 -13.54 30.07 -15.46
C ARG A 718 -12.27 29.65 -16.19
N GLU A 719 -12.15 30.08 -17.45
CA GLU A 719 -10.93 29.98 -18.23
C GLU A 719 -9.85 30.92 -17.69
N ILE A 720 -8.63 30.40 -17.52
CA ILE A 720 -7.45 31.15 -17.09
C ILE A 720 -6.51 31.29 -18.28
N THR A 721 -6.49 32.49 -18.85
CA THR A 721 -5.70 32.80 -20.05
C THR A 721 -4.21 32.86 -19.73
N GLU A 722 -3.35 32.64 -20.73
CA GLU A 722 -1.90 32.76 -20.56
C GLU A 722 -1.47 34.17 -20.13
N ALA A 723 -2.21 35.20 -20.50
CA ALA A 723 -1.97 36.57 -20.08
C ALA A 723 -2.17 36.77 -18.57
N GLU A 724 -3.10 36.06 -17.95
CA GLU A 724 -3.38 36.16 -16.50
C GLU A 724 -2.28 35.51 -15.65
N ILE A 725 -1.63 34.48 -16.19
CA ILE A 725 -0.54 33.69 -15.56
C ILE A 725 0.84 34.01 -16.13
N ALA A 726 0.93 35.07 -16.95
CA ALA A 726 2.19 35.57 -17.46
C ALA A 726 3.08 36.00 -16.29
N ASP A 727 4.39 35.98 -16.50
CA ASP A 727 5.38 36.36 -15.49
C ASP A 727 5.10 37.79 -15.00
N LYS A 728 4.53 37.91 -13.79
CA LYS A 728 4.40 39.18 -13.11
C LYS A 728 5.71 39.46 -12.38
N GLU A 729 6.22 40.70 -12.45
CA GLU A 729 7.30 41.16 -11.59
C GLU A 729 6.76 41.25 -10.15
N ALA A 730 6.77 40.12 -9.44
CA ALA A 730 6.35 40.08 -8.05
C ALA A 730 7.44 40.64 -7.14
N PRO A 731 7.07 41.36 -6.06
CA PRO A 731 8.03 41.74 -5.02
C PRO A 731 8.69 40.50 -4.41
N GLN A 732 9.90 40.66 -3.89
CA GLN A 732 10.68 39.56 -3.33
C GLN A 732 9.95 38.96 -2.12
N HIS A 733 9.52 37.70 -2.24
CA HIS A 733 8.86 36.98 -1.17
C HIS A 733 9.88 36.36 -0.20
N ARG A 734 9.59 36.31 1.10
CA ARG A 734 10.51 35.80 2.12
C ARG A 734 10.99 34.35 1.90
N PHE A 735 10.17 33.53 1.24
CA PHE A 735 10.51 32.13 0.93
C PHE A 735 11.18 31.94 -0.44
N TRP A 736 11.19 32.98 -1.29
CA TRP A 736 11.88 33.00 -2.58
C TRP A 736 12.80 34.22 -2.67
N PRO A 737 13.90 34.25 -1.88
CA PRO A 737 14.83 35.37 -1.92
C PRO A 737 15.54 35.42 -3.29
N LYS A 738 15.81 36.64 -3.79
CA LYS A 738 16.64 36.81 -4.98
C LYS A 738 18.02 36.22 -4.72
N ARG A 739 18.47 35.32 -5.59
CA ARG A 739 19.87 34.85 -5.55
C ARG A 739 20.77 36.03 -5.89
N ASP A 740 21.72 36.33 -5.01
CA ASP A 740 22.70 37.38 -5.26
C ASP A 740 23.48 37.10 -6.55
N GLU A 741 23.23 37.90 -7.59
CA GLU A 741 23.90 37.82 -8.91
C GLU A 741 25.44 37.90 -8.77
N SER A 742 25.93 38.49 -7.66
CA SER A 742 27.35 38.60 -7.34
C SER A 742 28.08 37.26 -7.10
N MET A 743 27.36 36.17 -6.76
CA MET A 743 27.97 34.84 -6.63
C MET A 743 28.13 34.12 -7.98
N GLU A 744 27.27 34.37 -8.96
CA GLU A 744 27.35 33.71 -10.27
C GLU A 744 28.45 34.31 -11.16
N GLU A 745 28.71 35.62 -11.07
CA GLU A 745 29.81 36.26 -11.81
C GLU A 745 31.20 35.77 -11.37
N ARG A 746 31.37 35.34 -10.11
CA ARG A 746 32.63 34.75 -9.63
C ARG A 746 32.91 33.36 -10.25
N GLY A 747 31.88 32.69 -10.78
CA GLY A 747 32.02 31.37 -11.43
C GLY A 747 32.44 31.42 -12.90
N GLN A 748 32.30 32.57 -13.58
CA GLN A 748 32.56 32.68 -15.03
C GLN A 748 33.97 33.18 -15.41
N LYS A 749 34.82 33.58 -14.45
CA LYS A 749 36.21 33.98 -14.76
C LYS A 749 37.17 32.78 -14.78
N ARG A 750 37.23 32.10 -15.93
CA ARG A 750 38.45 31.44 -16.48
C ARG A 750 38.15 30.88 -17.88
N LYS A 751 37.82 31.77 -18.83
CA LYS A 751 38.04 31.49 -20.25
C LYS A 751 39.38 32.15 -20.60
N ARG A 752 40.39 31.31 -20.83
CA ARG A 752 41.75 31.69 -21.16
C ARG A 752 41.75 32.24 -22.58
N ASP A 753 41.99 33.54 -22.72
CA ASP A 753 42.38 34.15 -23.99
C ASP A 753 43.83 33.75 -24.27
N ASP A 754 44.04 32.84 -25.22
CA ASP A 754 45.35 32.67 -25.85
C ASP A 754 45.26 33.18 -27.29
N ALA A 755 45.91 34.31 -27.51
CA ALA A 755 46.12 34.93 -28.80
C ALA A 755 47.32 34.31 -29.54
N LYS A 756 47.15 34.16 -30.86
CA LYS A 756 48.16 34.28 -31.94
C LYS A 756 49.37 33.33 -31.99
N ASN A 757 49.33 32.44 -32.98
CA ASN A 757 50.29 32.23 -34.08
C ASN A 757 49.80 30.97 -34.82
N GLY A 758 49.69 30.82 -36.13
CA GLY A 758 50.27 31.43 -37.31
C GLY A 758 50.32 30.30 -38.36
N ASN A 759 49.89 30.57 -39.59
CA ASN A 759 49.94 29.72 -40.79
C ASN A 759 49.05 28.47 -40.90
N GLY A 760 48.19 28.50 -41.92
CA GLY A 760 47.43 27.35 -42.42
C GLY A 760 46.25 27.74 -43.31
N LYS A 761 46.50 28.52 -44.37
CA LYS A 761 45.57 28.63 -45.51
C LYS A 761 45.46 27.25 -46.18
N GLU A 762 44.30 26.97 -46.79
CA GLU A 762 43.91 25.77 -47.54
C GLU A 762 43.33 24.58 -46.74
N ARG A 763 42.06 24.70 -46.34
CA ARG A 763 41.05 23.61 -46.46
C ARG A 763 39.70 24.05 -45.89
N MET A 764 39.01 24.96 -46.57
CA MET A 764 37.61 25.24 -46.22
C MET A 764 36.80 25.70 -47.44
N GLU A 765 36.71 24.83 -48.44
CA GLU A 765 35.84 25.07 -49.61
C GLU A 765 35.13 23.80 -50.12
N LYS A 766 34.94 22.78 -49.27
CA LYS A 766 34.29 21.52 -49.69
C LYS A 766 33.27 20.92 -48.72
N ARG A 767 32.65 21.72 -47.85
CA ARG A 767 31.62 21.18 -46.92
C ARG A 767 30.33 22.01 -46.76
N THR A 768 30.09 22.96 -47.65
CA THR A 768 28.85 23.77 -47.69
C THR A 768 27.99 23.48 -48.92
N ARG A 769 28.01 22.24 -49.43
CA ARG A 769 27.23 21.86 -50.62
C ARG A 769 26.49 20.52 -50.52
N THR A 770 26.21 20.03 -49.31
CA THR A 770 25.53 18.72 -49.13
C THR A 770 24.36 18.73 -48.15
N ASP A 771 23.97 19.89 -47.61
CA ASP A 771 22.81 19.98 -46.69
C ASP A 771 21.63 20.77 -47.27
N HIS A 772 21.74 21.30 -48.51
CA HIS A 772 20.66 22.05 -49.15
C HIS A 772 19.78 21.25 -50.12
N GLU A 773 20.08 19.97 -50.41
CA GLU A 773 19.30 19.15 -51.35
C GLU A 773 18.36 18.11 -50.70
N ASN A 774 18.33 18.00 -49.37
CA ASN A 774 17.45 17.03 -48.68
C ASN A 774 16.18 17.64 -48.06
N TYR A 775 15.88 18.92 -48.32
CA TYR A 775 14.74 19.62 -47.70
C TYR A 775 13.48 19.75 -48.60
N GLU A 776 13.52 19.32 -49.87
CA GLU A 776 12.40 19.49 -50.82
C GLU A 776 11.67 18.20 -51.23
N ARG A 777 11.73 17.10 -50.44
CA ARG A 777 11.09 15.83 -50.84
C ARG A 777 9.95 15.29 -49.98
N PHE A 778 9.41 16.05 -49.04
CA PHE A 778 8.22 15.62 -48.28
C PHE A 778 7.22 16.75 -48.04
N GLN A 779 6.68 17.33 -49.11
CA GLN A 779 5.37 17.99 -49.07
C GLN A 779 4.65 17.78 -50.40
N GLN A 780 3.73 16.82 -50.46
CA GLN A 780 2.50 16.96 -51.23
C GLN A 780 1.34 16.19 -50.57
N PRO A 781 0.09 16.65 -50.75
CA PRO A 781 -1.08 16.30 -49.93
C PRO A 781 -1.91 15.17 -50.55
N MET A 782 -2.53 14.32 -49.72
CA MET A 782 -3.65 13.48 -50.18
C MET A 782 -4.95 14.29 -50.09
N GLN A 783 -5.61 14.45 -51.24
CA GLN A 783 -7.00 14.89 -51.36
C GLN A 783 -7.92 13.67 -51.43
N LEU A 784 -9.07 13.82 -50.76
CA LEU A 784 -10.33 13.06 -50.77
C LEU A 784 -10.31 11.60 -50.29
#